data_AF-A0A2I0DVK2-F1
#
_entry.id   AF-A0A2I0DVK2-F1
#
_cell.length_a   1.000
_cell.length_b   1.000
_cell.length_c   1.000
_cell.angle_alpha   90.00
_cell.angle_beta   90.00
_cell.angle_gamma   90.00
#
_symmetry.space_group_name_H-M   'P 1'
#
loop_
_entity.id
_entity.type
_entity.pdbx_description
1 polymer ?
#
loop_
_entity_poly.entity_id
_entity_poly.type
_entity_poly.pdbx_seq_one_letter_code
_entity_poly.pdbx_strand_id
1 'polypeptide(L)'
;MITITQAQLVRGSKILLDETSLTVYPGHKVGLVGANGTGKSSLLALILGKISLDKGDFGMPSGWQTATVAQETPALDVAAIEYVIDGDTEYRELGAQLLQAQELDDGHKIALLHGKIEAIGGYAIRSRAASLLAGLGFGEAEQSNPVKSFSGGWRMRLNLAQALLCRSDLLLLDEPTNHLDLDTMYWLEGWIKAYQGTLILISHDRDFIDGIVDEIVHVEHQKLNYYKGNYTAFEHVRAERMAQQQVAYERQQKERAHMQTFVDRFRYKASKAKQAQSRLKALERMAELLPSQADSPFHMSFREPEALPNPLVAMEQVSVGYGETEILKKVQLNLVPGARIGLLGRNGAGKSTLVKLLSGELSPMKGKYETNPGLNIGYFAQHQLEFLSLDDTPLQHLARLAPNTKEQELRNFLGGYGFNGDMAVAPVRPFSGGEKARLVLALLVWQRPNLLLLDEPTNHLDLEMRHALTMALQSFEGAMIIVSHDRHLLRLSCSDYYLVDQGEVKSFEGDLDDYHQWLLDAAKAANKDDTGTTAKPTQDKKQQKRLEAELRQKLSPMKKVQTKLEKEQQKANDRLGELEQMLADSSLYDADNKTKLTKVLSERTTLTQGLEESEMEWLEVQEEIEKMEQIVRASL
;
A
#
# COMPACT_ATOMS: atom_id res chain seq x y z
N MET A 1 0.19 16.63 25.01
CA MET A 1 1.28 16.28 24.08
C MET A 1 2.05 15.11 24.68
N ILE A 2 2.50 14.19 23.85
CA ILE A 2 3.37 13.07 24.24
C ILE A 2 4.82 13.53 24.01
N THR A 3 5.68 13.33 24.99
CA THR A 3 7.11 13.71 24.91
C THR A 3 7.97 12.52 25.30
N ILE A 4 8.89 12.16 24.42
CA ILE A 4 9.95 11.20 24.65
C ILE A 4 11.27 11.98 24.54
N THR A 5 12.11 11.94 25.58
CA THR A 5 13.37 12.69 25.60
C THR A 5 14.54 11.78 25.97
N GLN A 6 15.55 11.75 25.10
CA GLN A 6 16.78 10.95 25.23
C GLN A 6 16.52 9.48 25.63
N ALA A 7 15.48 8.90 25.03
CA ALA A 7 15.02 7.55 25.34
C ALA A 7 15.96 6.50 24.78
N GLN A 8 16.35 5.55 25.64
CA GLN A 8 17.02 4.31 25.29
C GLN A 8 16.09 3.13 25.59
N LEU A 9 15.92 2.24 24.60
CA LEU A 9 15.06 1.06 24.70
C LEU A 9 15.83 -0.19 24.27
N VAL A 10 16.00 -1.12 25.20
CA VAL A 10 16.70 -2.39 25.01
C VAL A 10 15.72 -3.55 25.18
N ARG A 11 15.73 -4.50 24.24
CA ARG A 11 14.95 -5.75 24.34
C ARG A 11 15.91 -6.93 24.32
N GLY A 12 16.04 -7.62 25.45
CA GLY A 12 17.00 -8.70 25.62
C GLY A 12 18.44 -8.17 25.47
N SER A 13 19.18 -8.65 24.48
CA SER A 13 20.55 -8.19 24.16
C SER A 13 20.61 -7.15 23.05
N LYS A 14 19.49 -6.78 22.42
CA LYS A 14 19.46 -5.88 21.26
C LYS A 14 18.98 -4.48 21.67
N ILE A 15 19.79 -3.47 21.38
CA ILE A 15 19.39 -2.06 21.49
C ILE A 15 18.48 -1.75 20.30
N LEU A 16 17.26 -1.31 20.57
CA LEU A 16 16.27 -0.98 19.54
C LEU A 16 16.29 0.51 19.23
N LEU A 17 16.31 1.34 20.29
CA LEU A 17 16.35 2.80 20.19
C LEU A 17 17.45 3.33 21.11
N ASP A 18 18.23 4.29 20.62
CA ASP A 18 19.34 4.88 21.34
C ASP A 18 19.31 6.42 21.25
N GLU A 19 19.27 7.07 22.42
CA GLU A 19 19.23 8.53 22.60
C GLU A 19 18.18 9.26 21.74
N THR A 20 16.97 8.70 21.66
CA THR A 20 15.92 9.21 20.76
C THR A 20 15.02 10.23 21.44
N SER A 21 14.57 11.24 20.68
CA SER A 21 13.60 12.22 21.17
C SER A 21 12.47 12.39 20.17
N LEU A 22 11.24 12.43 20.65
CA LEU A 22 10.04 12.58 19.84
C LEU A 22 9.00 13.41 20.61
N THR A 23 8.31 14.30 19.92
CA THR A 23 7.18 15.04 20.49
C THR A 23 5.99 14.93 19.56
N VAL A 24 4.85 14.47 20.09
CA VAL A 24 3.59 14.34 19.35
C VAL A 24 2.53 15.25 19.99
N TYR A 25 1.95 16.12 19.17
CA TYR A 25 0.95 17.09 19.63
C TYR A 25 -0.48 16.51 19.57
N PRO A 26 -1.42 17.06 20.36
CA PRO A 26 -2.83 16.68 20.31
C PRO A 26 -3.41 16.89 18.90
N GLY A 27 -4.20 15.95 18.38
CA GLY A 27 -4.85 16.01 17.06
C GLY A 27 -3.95 15.69 15.87
N HIS A 28 -2.64 15.46 16.09
CA HIS A 28 -1.73 15.06 15.02
C HIS A 28 -1.95 13.59 14.64
N LYS A 29 -1.84 13.30 13.33
CA LYS A 29 -1.86 11.95 12.78
C LYS A 29 -0.46 11.59 12.33
N VAL A 30 0.18 10.69 13.07
CA VAL A 30 1.59 10.33 12.91
C VAL A 30 1.73 8.90 12.42
N GLY A 31 2.49 8.71 11.34
CA GLY A 31 2.83 7.42 10.77
C GLY A 31 4.22 6.97 11.23
N LEU A 32 4.32 5.79 11.82
CA LEU A 32 5.57 5.17 12.23
C LEU A 32 6.07 4.21 11.16
N VAL A 33 7.14 4.57 10.46
CA VAL A 33 7.72 3.80 9.36
C VAL A 33 9.10 3.27 9.73
N GLY A 34 9.46 2.09 9.25
CA GLY A 34 10.81 1.53 9.37
C GLY A 34 10.83 0.04 9.04
N ALA A 35 12.02 -0.55 8.93
CA ALA A 35 12.19 -1.99 8.67
C ALA A 35 11.60 -2.87 9.79
N ASN A 36 11.49 -4.17 9.53
CA ASN A 36 11.04 -5.13 10.55
C ASN A 36 12.09 -5.29 11.66
N GLY A 37 11.64 -5.36 12.92
CA GLY A 37 12.52 -5.55 14.07
C GLY A 37 13.36 -4.33 14.48
N THR A 38 12.99 -3.12 14.02
CA THR A 38 13.58 -1.83 14.44
C THR A 38 13.00 -1.29 15.75
N GLY A 39 11.91 -1.86 16.25
CA GLY A 39 11.31 -1.52 17.54
C GLY A 39 9.97 -0.76 17.49
N LYS A 40 9.32 -0.61 16.33
CA LYS A 40 8.03 0.09 16.16
C LYS A 40 6.96 -0.37 17.17
N SER A 41 6.66 -1.67 17.22
CA SER A 41 5.68 -2.20 18.19
C SER A 41 6.17 -2.11 19.64
N SER A 42 7.48 -2.07 19.88
CA SER A 42 8.02 -1.83 21.24
C SER A 42 7.82 -0.38 21.67
N LEU A 43 7.87 0.58 20.74
CA LEU A 43 7.51 1.98 21.00
C LEU A 43 6.02 2.13 21.33
N LEU A 44 5.13 1.43 20.62
CA LEU A 44 3.70 1.42 20.99
C LEU A 44 3.47 0.81 22.37
N ALA A 45 4.14 -0.30 22.67
CA ALA A 45 4.04 -0.94 23.98
C ALA A 45 4.58 -0.05 25.12
N LEU A 46 5.54 0.82 24.83
CA LEU A 46 6.01 1.85 25.75
C LEU A 46 4.96 2.93 26.00
N ILE A 47 4.31 3.43 24.94
CA ILE A 47 3.24 4.42 25.04
C ILE A 47 2.05 3.85 25.84
N LEU A 48 1.76 2.56 25.68
CA LEU A 48 0.75 1.84 26.45
C LEU A 48 1.15 1.55 27.91
N GLY A 49 2.36 1.91 28.34
CA GLY A 49 2.87 1.64 29.69
C GLY A 49 3.17 0.17 29.98
N LYS A 50 3.24 -0.70 28.96
CA LYS A 50 3.61 -2.12 29.11
C LYS A 50 5.11 -2.33 29.26
N ILE A 51 5.91 -1.34 28.87
CA ILE A 51 7.38 -1.35 28.94
C ILE A 51 7.85 -0.02 29.51
N SER A 52 8.86 -0.06 30.37
CA SER A 52 9.57 1.12 30.88
C SER A 52 10.79 1.45 30.02
N LEU A 53 11.17 2.72 29.94
CA LEU A 53 12.46 3.13 29.39
C LEU A 53 13.61 2.62 30.26
N ASP A 54 14.71 2.24 29.63
CA ASP A 54 15.96 1.94 30.34
C ASP A 54 16.70 3.23 30.71
N LYS A 55 16.65 4.24 29.83
CA LYS A 55 17.12 5.61 30.06
C LYS A 55 16.23 6.63 29.35
N GLY A 56 16.24 7.86 29.85
CA GLY A 56 15.45 8.98 29.34
C GLY A 56 14.11 9.11 30.05
N ASP A 57 13.32 10.09 29.60
CA ASP A 57 12.03 10.42 30.19
C ASP A 57 10.90 10.24 29.17
N PHE A 58 9.76 9.73 29.65
CA PHE A 58 8.51 9.63 28.91
C PHE A 58 7.42 10.39 29.65
N GLY A 59 6.76 11.29 28.95
CA GLY A 59 5.66 12.10 29.45
C GLY A 59 4.42 11.95 28.57
N MET A 60 3.28 11.61 29.19
CA MET A 60 1.98 11.58 28.56
C MET A 60 0.94 12.24 29.50
N PRO A 61 -0.05 13.00 28.99
CA PRO A 61 -1.07 13.61 29.83
C PRO A 61 -1.88 12.54 30.57
N SER A 62 -2.00 12.66 31.89
CA SER A 62 -2.66 11.65 32.75
C SER A 62 -4.16 11.49 32.51
N GLY A 63 -4.79 12.45 31.82
CA GLY A 63 -6.22 12.41 31.49
C GLY A 63 -6.53 11.82 30.11
N TRP A 64 -5.53 11.45 29.31
CA TRP A 64 -5.76 10.92 27.97
C TRP A 64 -6.24 9.48 28.00
N GLN A 65 -7.37 9.22 27.34
CA GLN A 65 -7.84 7.86 27.10
C GLN A 65 -7.16 7.28 25.85
N THR A 66 -6.52 6.12 26.01
CA THR A 66 -5.81 5.43 24.93
C THR A 66 -6.63 4.25 24.41
N ALA A 67 -6.90 4.19 23.11
CA ALA A 67 -7.43 3.01 22.44
C ALA A 67 -6.32 2.30 21.65
N THR A 68 -6.29 0.98 21.72
CA THR A 68 -5.38 0.13 20.94
C THR A 68 -6.12 -1.11 20.49
N VAL A 69 -5.74 -1.63 19.32
CA VAL A 69 -6.24 -2.92 18.86
C VAL A 69 -5.54 -4.05 19.62
N ALA A 70 -6.32 -4.97 20.21
CA ALA A 70 -5.76 -6.18 20.80
C ALA A 70 -5.27 -7.14 19.70
N GLN A 71 -4.08 -7.72 19.87
CA GLN A 71 -3.49 -8.63 18.88
C GLN A 71 -4.18 -10.01 18.82
N GLU A 72 -4.87 -10.42 19.88
CA GLU A 72 -5.59 -11.69 19.94
C GLU A 72 -6.99 -11.50 20.55
N THR A 73 -8.00 -12.10 19.93
CA THR A 73 -9.35 -12.19 20.49
C THR A 73 -9.58 -13.59 21.07
N PRO A 74 -9.85 -13.73 22.38
CA PRO A 74 -10.31 -15.00 22.91
C PRO A 74 -11.62 -15.42 22.24
N ALA A 75 -11.79 -16.71 21.98
CA ALA A 75 -13.03 -17.25 21.41
C ALA A 75 -14.14 -17.20 22.47
N LEU A 76 -14.86 -16.07 22.51
CA LEU A 76 -15.93 -15.83 23.47
C LEU A 76 -17.30 -16.22 22.89
N ASP A 77 -18.23 -16.59 23.78
CA ASP A 77 -19.63 -16.87 23.47
C ASP A 77 -20.49 -15.60 23.33
N VAL A 78 -19.90 -14.43 23.55
CA VAL A 78 -20.56 -13.13 23.49
C VAL A 78 -20.89 -12.78 22.04
N ALA A 79 -22.03 -12.11 21.80
CA ALA A 79 -22.40 -11.61 20.48
C ALA A 79 -21.40 -10.52 20.01
N ALA A 80 -21.12 -10.47 18.70
CA ALA A 80 -20.19 -9.51 18.12
C ALA A 80 -20.49 -8.05 18.50
N ILE A 81 -21.75 -7.62 18.46
CA ILE A 81 -22.14 -6.26 18.85
C ILE A 81 -21.88 -5.96 20.33
N GLU A 82 -22.15 -6.91 21.21
CA GLU A 82 -21.92 -6.75 22.65
C GLU A 82 -20.42 -6.71 22.95
N TYR A 83 -19.61 -7.53 22.26
CA TYR A 83 -18.16 -7.52 22.38
C TYR A 83 -17.55 -6.17 21.98
N VAL A 84 -18.06 -5.54 20.91
CA VAL A 84 -17.61 -4.21 20.50
C VAL A 84 -17.97 -3.16 21.56
N ILE A 85 -19.19 -3.23 22.11
CA ILE A 85 -19.65 -2.34 23.20
C ILE A 85 -18.83 -2.57 24.47
N ASP A 86 -18.35 -3.78 24.74
CA ASP A 86 -17.47 -4.09 25.88
C ASP A 86 -16.14 -3.31 25.86
N GLY A 87 -15.75 -2.78 24.70
CA GLY A 87 -14.58 -1.90 24.59
C GLY A 87 -14.73 -0.58 25.34
N ASP A 88 -15.96 -0.10 25.51
CA ASP A 88 -16.26 1.09 26.30
C ASP A 88 -16.50 0.69 27.76
N THR A 89 -15.40 0.57 28.49
CA THR A 89 -15.40 0.18 29.92
C THR A 89 -16.21 1.15 30.78
N GLU A 90 -16.12 2.45 30.50
CA GLU A 90 -16.89 3.49 31.21
C GLU A 90 -18.40 3.28 31.02
N TYR A 91 -18.85 2.99 29.81
CA TYR A 91 -20.26 2.68 29.55
C TYR A 91 -20.74 1.42 30.31
N ARG A 92 -19.93 0.35 30.33
CA ARG A 92 -20.27 -0.89 31.05
C ARG A 92 -20.29 -0.69 32.57
N GLU A 93 -19.35 0.06 33.11
CA GLU A 93 -19.32 0.40 34.55
C GLU A 93 -20.55 1.23 34.96
N LEU A 94 -20.91 2.24 34.17
CA LEU A 94 -22.11 3.04 34.41
C LEU A 94 -23.39 2.20 34.29
N GLY A 95 -23.44 1.28 33.33
CA GLY A 95 -24.54 0.32 33.19
C GLY A 95 -24.68 -0.61 34.40
N ALA A 96 -23.57 -1.15 34.90
CA ALA A 96 -23.56 -2.00 36.09
C ALA A 96 -23.97 -1.23 37.36
N GLN A 97 -23.47 0.01 37.51
CA GLN A 97 -23.85 0.89 38.62
C GLN A 97 -25.33 1.27 38.57
N LEU A 98 -25.89 1.47 37.38
CA LEU A 98 -27.30 1.78 37.18
C LEU A 98 -28.17 0.61 37.61
N LEU A 99 -27.81 -0.61 37.22
CA LEU A 99 -28.53 -1.82 37.58
C LEU A 99 -28.51 -2.05 39.11
N GLN A 100 -27.36 -1.84 39.76
CA GLN A 100 -27.26 -1.86 41.22
C GLN A 100 -28.09 -0.77 41.91
N ALA A 101 -28.11 0.45 41.35
CA ALA A 101 -28.90 1.55 41.90
C ALA A 101 -30.41 1.29 41.76
N GLN A 102 -30.83 0.60 40.70
CA GLN A 102 -32.21 0.15 40.50
C GLN A 102 -32.59 -0.96 41.49
N GLU A 103 -31.70 -1.91 41.76
CA GLU A 103 -31.93 -2.95 42.78
C GLU A 103 -32.04 -2.37 44.20
N LEU A 104 -31.32 -1.28 44.49
CA LEU A 104 -31.35 -0.57 45.77
C LEU A 104 -32.44 0.52 45.86
N ASP A 105 -33.21 0.73 44.79
CA ASP A 105 -34.27 1.76 44.66
C ASP A 105 -33.80 3.20 44.99
N ASP A 106 -32.54 3.52 44.66
CA ASP A 106 -31.94 4.84 44.89
C ASP A 106 -32.21 5.79 43.71
N GLY A 107 -33.36 6.47 43.75
CA GLY A 107 -33.79 7.38 42.69
C GLY A 107 -32.83 8.54 42.39
N HIS A 108 -32.07 9.02 43.37
CA HIS A 108 -31.10 10.11 43.15
C HIS A 108 -29.87 9.60 42.38
N LYS A 109 -29.35 8.43 42.75
CA LYS A 109 -28.22 7.81 42.06
C LYS A 109 -28.58 7.38 40.63
N ILE A 110 -29.81 6.87 40.43
CA ILE A 110 -30.35 6.55 39.10
C ILE A 110 -30.35 7.79 38.19
N ALA A 111 -30.87 8.93 38.66
CA ALA A 111 -30.91 10.17 37.87
C ALA A 111 -29.50 10.67 37.49
N LEU A 112 -28.55 10.62 38.43
CA LEU A 112 -27.16 11.03 38.19
C LEU A 112 -26.45 10.12 37.18
N LEU A 113 -26.69 8.81 37.26
CA LEU A 113 -26.13 7.83 36.32
C LEU A 113 -26.74 7.98 34.93
N HIS A 114 -28.05 8.24 34.81
CA HIS A 114 -28.66 8.57 33.52
C HIS A 114 -28.04 9.82 32.88
N GLY A 115 -27.82 10.88 33.67
CA GLY A 115 -27.15 12.09 33.18
C GLY A 115 -25.71 11.82 32.70
N LYS A 116 -24.97 10.95 33.41
CA LYS A 116 -23.64 10.50 32.96
C LYS A 116 -23.73 9.71 31.66
N ILE A 117 -24.62 8.72 31.58
CA ILE A 117 -24.85 7.90 30.37
C ILE A 117 -25.24 8.77 29.17
N GLU A 118 -26.05 9.81 29.37
CA GLU A 118 -26.40 10.77 28.33
C GLU A 118 -25.21 11.64 27.91
N ALA A 119 -24.44 12.16 28.87
CA ALA A 119 -23.23 12.95 28.59
C ALA A 119 -22.20 12.15 27.79
N ILE A 120 -22.13 10.84 28.04
CA ILE A 120 -21.27 9.92 27.31
C ILE A 120 -21.94 9.40 26.01
N GLY A 121 -23.14 9.85 25.64
CA GLY A 121 -23.84 9.40 24.43
C GLY A 121 -24.17 7.90 24.41
N GLY A 122 -24.28 7.27 25.59
CA GLY A 122 -24.42 5.83 25.76
C GLY A 122 -25.67 5.24 25.10
N TYR A 123 -26.75 6.02 24.98
CA TYR A 123 -27.97 5.56 24.30
C TYR A 123 -27.79 5.34 22.79
N ALA A 124 -26.84 6.05 22.16
CA ALA A 124 -26.50 5.87 20.76
C ALA A 124 -25.36 4.86 20.55
N ILE A 125 -24.82 4.25 21.61
CA ILE A 125 -23.64 3.39 21.49
C ILE A 125 -23.92 2.15 20.65
N ARG A 126 -25.12 1.57 20.77
CA ARG A 126 -25.52 0.38 20.02
C ARG A 126 -25.67 0.65 18.54
N SER A 127 -26.28 1.78 18.16
CA SER A 127 -26.38 2.17 16.74
C SER A 127 -25.01 2.50 16.17
N ARG A 128 -24.14 3.19 16.93
CA ARG A 128 -22.74 3.44 16.53
C ARG A 128 -21.96 2.14 16.35
N ALA A 129 -22.08 1.19 17.28
CA ALA A 129 -21.43 -0.12 17.18
C ALA A 129 -21.90 -0.88 15.94
N ALA A 130 -23.22 -0.90 15.68
CA ALA A 130 -23.79 -1.52 14.49
C ALA A 130 -23.29 -0.86 13.18
N SER A 131 -23.21 0.47 13.13
CA SER A 131 -22.66 1.20 11.98
C SER A 131 -21.17 0.94 11.76
N LEU A 132 -20.36 0.86 12.83
CA LEU A 132 -18.94 0.49 12.75
C LEU A 132 -18.77 -0.93 12.22
N LEU A 133 -19.55 -1.89 12.73
CA LEU A 133 -19.53 -3.27 12.27
C LEU A 133 -19.96 -3.39 10.81
N ALA A 134 -21.02 -2.69 10.40
CA ALA A 134 -21.44 -2.66 9.00
C ALA A 134 -20.34 -2.10 8.09
N GLY A 135 -19.66 -1.03 8.51
CA GLY A 135 -18.53 -0.44 7.78
C GLY A 135 -17.31 -1.37 7.66
N LEU A 136 -17.10 -2.24 8.65
CA LEU A 136 -16.05 -3.27 8.64
C LEU A 136 -16.45 -4.56 7.90
N GLY A 137 -17.65 -4.58 7.31
CA GLY A 137 -18.14 -5.66 6.46
C GLY A 137 -19.05 -6.69 7.13
N PHE A 138 -19.47 -6.48 8.39
CA PHE A 138 -20.40 -7.40 9.08
C PHE A 138 -21.84 -7.13 8.68
N GLY A 139 -22.52 -8.16 8.18
CA GLY A 139 -23.97 -8.11 7.91
C GLY A 139 -24.79 -8.01 9.21
N GLU A 140 -26.01 -7.49 9.14
CA GLU A 140 -26.87 -7.30 10.32
C GLU A 140 -27.12 -8.61 11.11
N ALA A 141 -27.36 -9.71 10.39
CA ALA A 141 -27.51 -11.03 11.01
C ALA A 141 -26.22 -11.50 11.71
N GLU A 142 -25.05 -11.16 11.15
CA GLU A 142 -23.75 -11.55 11.69
C GLU A 142 -23.40 -10.79 12.98
N GLN A 143 -23.90 -9.57 13.16
CA GLN A 143 -23.65 -8.78 14.37
C GLN A 143 -24.19 -9.46 15.65
N SER A 144 -25.16 -10.35 15.50
CA SER A 144 -25.74 -11.15 16.59
C SER A 144 -25.02 -12.49 16.81
N ASN A 145 -24.13 -12.89 15.90
CA ASN A 145 -23.41 -14.16 16.02
C ASN A 145 -22.34 -14.09 17.12
N PRO A 146 -22.05 -15.23 17.80
CA PRO A 146 -20.98 -15.30 18.79
C PRO A 146 -19.58 -15.04 18.22
N VAL A 147 -18.68 -14.39 18.97
CA VAL A 147 -17.30 -14.12 18.55
C VAL A 147 -16.57 -15.41 18.12
N LYS A 148 -16.82 -16.54 18.80
CA LYS A 148 -16.19 -17.83 18.46
C LYS A 148 -16.53 -18.36 17.06
N SER A 149 -17.65 -17.99 16.45
CA SER A 149 -18.02 -18.49 15.12
C SER A 149 -17.24 -17.82 13.99
N PHE A 150 -16.64 -16.67 14.27
CA PHE A 150 -15.83 -15.93 13.30
C PHE A 150 -14.42 -16.52 13.15
N SER A 151 -13.87 -16.45 11.94
CA SER A 151 -12.48 -16.81 11.68
C SER A 151 -11.52 -15.75 12.24
N GLY A 152 -10.21 -16.04 12.30
CA GLY A 152 -9.21 -15.14 12.88
C GLY A 152 -9.22 -13.72 12.29
N GLY A 153 -9.34 -13.58 10.97
CA GLY A 153 -9.41 -12.27 10.31
C GLY A 153 -10.65 -11.46 10.70
N TRP A 154 -11.81 -12.11 10.78
CA TRP A 154 -13.04 -11.46 11.25
C TRP A 154 -12.97 -11.08 12.73
N ARG A 155 -12.32 -11.89 13.57
CA ARG A 155 -12.08 -11.53 14.98
C ARG A 155 -11.16 -10.32 15.13
N MET A 156 -10.13 -10.19 14.28
CA MET A 156 -9.29 -8.99 14.24
C MET A 156 -10.11 -7.74 13.87
N ARG A 157 -11.07 -7.86 12.92
CA ARG A 157 -12.00 -6.75 12.61
C ARG A 157 -12.89 -6.38 13.80
N LEU A 158 -13.31 -7.35 14.62
CA LEU A 158 -14.03 -7.05 15.86
C LEU A 158 -13.17 -6.27 16.87
N ASN A 159 -11.90 -6.63 17.03
CA ASN A 159 -10.98 -5.88 17.89
C ASN A 159 -10.75 -4.45 17.38
N LEU A 160 -10.65 -4.30 16.06
CA LEU A 160 -10.59 -2.99 15.43
C LEU A 160 -11.87 -2.19 15.71
N ALA A 161 -13.05 -2.78 15.48
CA ALA A 161 -14.34 -2.15 15.78
C ALA A 161 -14.44 -1.70 17.25
N GLN A 162 -13.99 -2.55 18.17
CA GLN A 162 -13.95 -2.28 19.61
C GLN A 162 -13.04 -1.09 19.93
N ALA A 163 -11.84 -1.04 19.35
CA ALA A 163 -10.90 0.07 19.53
C ALA A 163 -11.44 1.38 18.94
N LEU A 164 -12.11 1.33 17.78
CA LEU A 164 -12.68 2.51 17.12
C LEU A 164 -13.95 3.04 17.82
N LEU A 165 -14.73 2.17 18.47
CA LEU A 165 -15.88 2.60 19.27
C LEU A 165 -15.45 3.37 20.52
N CYS A 166 -14.36 2.92 21.14
CA CYS A 166 -13.80 3.50 22.35
C CYS A 166 -13.44 4.97 22.10
N ARG A 167 -13.95 5.84 22.96
CA ARG A 167 -13.65 7.27 22.91
C ARG A 167 -12.25 7.47 23.44
N SER A 168 -11.33 7.80 22.55
CA SER A 168 -9.93 7.94 22.88
C SER A 168 -9.43 9.30 22.43
N ASP A 169 -8.53 9.87 23.21
CA ASP A 169 -7.71 11.02 22.83
C ASP A 169 -6.50 10.58 21.99
N LEU A 170 -6.06 9.33 22.20
CA LEU A 170 -4.97 8.69 21.48
C LEU A 170 -5.40 7.33 20.94
N LEU A 171 -5.39 7.18 19.62
CA LEU A 171 -5.62 5.92 18.94
C LEU A 171 -4.29 5.35 18.44
N LEU A 172 -3.96 4.14 18.88
CA LEU A 172 -2.77 3.40 18.47
C LEU A 172 -3.19 2.22 17.58
N LEU A 173 -2.74 2.22 16.32
CA LEU A 173 -3.02 1.15 15.37
C LEU A 173 -1.71 0.51 14.92
N ASP A 174 -1.56 -0.80 15.16
CA ASP A 174 -0.42 -1.59 14.70
C ASP A 174 -0.86 -2.49 13.54
N GLU A 175 -0.48 -2.12 12.31
CA GLU A 175 -0.83 -2.79 11.05
C GLU A 175 -2.34 -3.09 10.89
N PRO A 176 -3.23 -2.07 10.98
CA PRO A 176 -4.67 -2.28 10.93
C PRO A 176 -5.17 -2.74 9.54
N THR A 177 -4.39 -2.53 8.49
CA THR A 177 -4.70 -2.91 7.11
C THR A 177 -4.59 -4.42 6.89
N ASN A 178 -3.91 -5.15 7.77
CA ASN A 178 -3.77 -6.60 7.63
C ASN A 178 -5.15 -7.27 7.75
N HIS A 179 -5.46 -8.16 6.79
CA HIS A 179 -6.73 -8.89 6.73
C HIS A 179 -7.98 -8.04 6.47
N LEU A 180 -7.81 -6.76 6.10
CA LEU A 180 -8.90 -5.92 5.62
C LEU A 180 -9.00 -6.01 4.10
N ASP A 181 -10.24 -6.05 3.64
CA ASP A 181 -10.55 -5.93 2.22
C ASP A 181 -10.35 -4.51 1.70
N LEU A 182 -10.26 -4.35 0.38
CA LEU A 182 -10.23 -3.03 -0.26
C LEU A 182 -11.41 -2.15 0.19
N ASP A 183 -12.63 -2.69 0.24
CA ASP A 183 -13.84 -1.96 0.65
C ASP A 183 -13.74 -1.46 2.11
N THR A 184 -13.32 -2.35 3.00
CA THR A 184 -13.19 -2.08 4.43
C THR A 184 -12.05 -1.10 4.70
N MET A 185 -10.97 -1.17 3.93
CA MET A 185 -9.85 -0.21 4.02
C MET A 185 -10.25 1.19 3.59
N TYR A 186 -11.00 1.35 2.48
CA TYR A 186 -11.51 2.67 2.07
C TYR A 186 -12.42 3.27 3.15
N TRP A 187 -13.30 2.46 3.74
CA TRP A 187 -14.15 2.91 4.84
C TRP A 187 -13.32 3.31 6.07
N LEU A 188 -12.34 2.51 6.46
CA LEU A 188 -11.46 2.78 7.60
C LEU A 188 -10.67 4.08 7.38
N GLU A 189 -10.15 4.28 6.18
CA GLU A 189 -9.45 5.50 5.78
C GLU A 189 -10.35 6.74 5.97
N GLY A 190 -11.60 6.68 5.48
CA GLY A 190 -12.59 7.73 5.68
C GLY A 190 -12.93 7.99 7.14
N TRP A 191 -13.05 6.93 7.96
CA TRP A 191 -13.31 7.05 9.39
C TRP A 191 -12.14 7.71 10.13
N ILE A 192 -10.91 7.27 9.88
CA ILE A 192 -9.70 7.81 10.52
C ILE A 192 -9.47 9.25 10.07
N LYS A 193 -9.80 9.61 8.83
CA LYS A 193 -9.79 11.01 8.36
C LYS A 193 -10.70 11.90 9.20
N ALA A 194 -11.89 11.42 9.58
CA ALA A 194 -12.84 12.17 10.41
C ALA A 194 -12.49 12.19 11.91
N TYR A 195 -11.66 11.26 12.38
CA TYR A 195 -11.24 11.18 13.78
C TYR A 195 -10.46 12.43 14.22
N GLN A 196 -10.87 12.99 15.37
CA GLN A 196 -10.37 14.27 15.90
C GLN A 196 -9.26 14.12 16.96
N GLY A 197 -9.00 12.90 17.44
CA GLY A 197 -7.94 12.63 18.41
C GLY A 197 -6.57 12.52 17.75
N THR A 198 -5.55 12.28 18.57
CA THR A 198 -4.20 11.95 18.09
C THR A 198 -4.18 10.51 17.59
N LEU A 199 -3.61 10.28 16.41
CA LEU A 199 -3.40 8.95 15.85
C LEU A 199 -1.91 8.66 15.77
N ILE A 200 -1.51 7.46 16.21
CA ILE A 200 -0.22 6.88 15.88
C ILE A 200 -0.46 5.56 15.15
N LEU A 201 -0.08 5.52 13.89
CA LEU A 201 -0.32 4.41 12.98
C LEU A 201 0.99 3.77 12.57
N ILE A 202 1.11 2.45 12.75
CA ILE A 202 2.08 1.63 12.04
C ILE A 202 1.34 0.93 10.90
N SER A 203 1.80 1.11 9.67
CA SER A 203 1.32 0.37 8.53
C SER A 203 2.45 0.17 7.52
N HIS A 204 2.36 -0.89 6.74
CA HIS A 204 3.21 -1.13 5.57
C HIS A 204 2.53 -0.76 4.24
N ASP A 205 1.28 -0.29 4.27
CA ASP A 205 0.55 0.19 3.09
C ASP A 205 0.82 1.68 2.82
N ARG A 206 1.46 1.96 1.68
CA ARG A 206 1.89 3.31 1.30
C ARG A 206 0.71 4.25 1.06
N ASP A 207 -0.27 3.80 0.29
CA ASP A 207 -1.42 4.64 -0.09
C ASP A 207 -2.30 4.92 1.13
N PHE A 208 -2.43 3.95 2.04
CA PHE A 208 -3.16 4.13 3.30
C PHE A 208 -2.49 5.14 4.23
N ILE A 209 -1.16 5.06 4.41
CA ILE A 209 -0.42 6.04 5.22
C ILE A 209 -0.51 7.43 4.57
N ASP A 210 -0.28 7.51 3.26
CA ASP A 210 -0.28 8.79 2.54
C ASP A 210 -1.64 9.51 2.61
N GLY A 211 -2.73 8.75 2.55
CA GLY A 211 -4.07 9.30 2.67
C GLY A 211 -4.42 9.82 4.06
N ILE A 212 -3.80 9.30 5.13
CA ILE A 212 -4.26 9.54 6.52
C ILE A 212 -3.32 10.43 7.32
N VAL A 213 -2.02 10.30 7.10
CA VAL A 213 -0.98 10.80 7.99
C VAL A 213 -0.40 12.11 7.45
N ASP A 214 -0.23 13.08 8.35
CA ASP A 214 0.36 14.38 8.04
C ASP A 214 1.85 14.47 8.47
N GLU A 215 2.32 13.50 9.27
CA GLU A 215 3.66 13.49 9.85
C GLU A 215 4.23 12.07 9.91
N ILE A 216 5.47 11.87 9.42
CA ILE A 216 6.14 10.57 9.43
C ILE A 216 7.26 10.56 10.47
N VAL A 217 7.27 9.54 11.32
CA VAL A 217 8.38 9.21 12.20
C VAL A 217 9.07 7.96 11.66
N HIS A 218 10.26 8.15 11.09
CA HIS A 218 11.07 7.07 10.53
C HIS A 218 12.04 6.52 11.56
N VAL A 219 11.96 5.21 11.82
CA VAL A 219 12.87 4.49 12.72
C VAL A 219 14.03 3.90 11.91
N GLU A 220 15.21 4.51 12.02
CA GLU A 220 16.39 4.13 11.25
C GLU A 220 17.66 4.27 12.09
N HIS A 221 18.59 3.33 11.97
CA HIS A 221 19.85 3.33 12.74
C HIS A 221 19.66 3.53 14.26
N GLN A 222 18.62 2.90 14.82
CA GLN A 222 18.26 3.03 16.25
C GLN A 222 17.84 4.45 16.67
N LYS A 223 17.53 5.33 15.70
CA LYS A 223 17.07 6.70 15.93
C LYS A 223 15.68 6.94 15.38
N LEU A 224 14.98 7.89 15.99
CA LEU A 224 13.68 8.41 15.52
C LEU A 224 13.93 9.70 14.73
N ASN A 225 13.62 9.67 13.44
CA ASN A 225 13.72 10.83 12.56
C ASN A 225 12.31 11.34 12.23
N TYR A 226 12.01 12.56 12.63
CA TYR A 226 10.72 13.19 12.37
C TYR A 226 10.73 13.94 11.04
N TYR A 227 9.68 13.75 10.25
CA TYR A 227 9.44 14.40 8.96
C TYR A 227 8.02 14.96 8.95
N LYS A 228 7.87 16.18 8.43
CA LYS A 228 6.57 16.82 8.23
C LYS A 228 6.10 16.57 6.81
N GLY A 229 4.84 16.15 6.64
CA GLY A 229 4.23 15.81 5.37
C GLY A 229 3.77 14.35 5.32
N ASN A 230 3.07 14.03 4.24
CA ASN A 230 2.61 12.67 3.92
C ASN A 230 3.79 11.74 3.57
N TYR A 231 3.48 10.48 3.29
CA TYR A 231 4.48 9.45 3.02
C TYR A 231 5.29 9.76 1.75
N THR A 232 4.63 10.21 0.68
CA THR A 232 5.30 10.59 -0.58
C THR A 232 6.28 11.75 -0.37
N ALA A 233 5.91 12.79 0.38
CA ALA A 233 6.82 13.89 0.69
C ALA A 233 8.04 13.41 1.51
N PHE A 234 7.84 12.49 2.44
CA PHE A 234 8.92 11.84 3.19
C PHE A 234 9.91 11.11 2.25
N GLU A 235 9.41 10.30 1.30
CA GLU A 235 10.27 9.59 0.35
C GLU A 235 11.11 10.55 -0.50
N HIS A 236 10.52 11.63 -1.01
CA HIS A 236 11.25 12.65 -1.77
C HIS A 236 12.35 13.33 -0.94
N VAL A 237 12.02 13.80 0.27
CA VAL A 237 13.00 14.47 1.16
C VAL A 237 14.11 13.49 1.56
N ARG A 238 13.79 12.22 1.78
CA ARG A 238 14.77 11.17 2.08
C ARG A 238 15.69 10.93 0.89
N ALA A 239 15.14 10.78 -0.32
CA ALA A 239 15.90 10.57 -1.54
C ALA A 239 16.86 11.74 -1.82
N GLU A 240 16.42 12.98 -1.65
CA GLU A 240 17.28 14.16 -1.79
C GLU A 240 18.41 14.17 -0.76
N ARG A 241 18.10 13.89 0.52
CA ARG A 241 19.12 13.82 1.58
C ARG A 241 20.15 12.73 1.30
N MET A 242 19.69 11.56 0.83
CA MET A 242 20.57 10.45 0.45
C MET A 242 21.46 10.82 -0.75
N ALA A 243 20.90 11.42 -1.80
CA ALA A 243 21.67 11.86 -2.95
C ALA A 243 22.74 12.89 -2.58
N GLN A 244 22.41 13.85 -1.69
CA GLN A 244 23.38 14.81 -1.16
C GLN A 244 24.49 14.13 -0.34
N GLN A 245 24.14 13.15 0.49
CA GLN A 245 25.12 12.37 1.25
C GLN A 245 26.03 11.54 0.34
N GLN A 246 25.49 10.90 -0.71
CA GLN A 246 26.27 10.15 -1.70
C GLN A 246 27.28 11.05 -2.41
N VAL A 247 26.83 12.22 -2.89
CA VAL A 247 27.70 13.20 -3.56
C VAL A 247 28.78 13.71 -2.61
N ALA A 248 28.45 13.98 -1.34
CA ALA A 248 29.43 14.39 -0.33
C ALA A 248 30.45 13.27 -0.04
N TYR A 249 29.99 12.02 0.08
CA TYR A 249 30.84 10.85 0.27
C TYR A 249 31.79 10.64 -0.92
N GLU A 250 31.29 10.70 -2.16
CA GLU A 250 32.12 10.57 -3.36
C GLU A 250 33.17 11.68 -3.48
N ARG A 251 32.81 12.92 -3.13
CA ARG A 251 33.77 14.04 -3.05
C ARG A 251 34.85 13.76 -2.01
N GLN A 252 34.46 13.32 -0.81
CA GLN A 252 35.40 12.97 0.25
C GLN A 252 36.32 11.81 -0.17
N GLN A 253 35.79 10.76 -0.81
CA GLN A 253 36.58 9.63 -1.32
C GLN A 253 37.59 10.07 -2.38
N LYS A 254 37.19 10.93 -3.33
CA LYS A 254 38.11 11.49 -4.33
C LYS A 254 39.22 12.32 -3.69
N GLU A 255 38.89 13.16 -2.71
CA GLU A 255 39.87 13.95 -1.95
C GLU A 255 40.82 13.06 -1.15
N ARG A 256 40.30 12.03 -0.47
CA ARG A 256 41.11 11.04 0.25
C ARG A 256 42.06 10.32 -0.70
N ALA A 257 41.57 9.82 -1.84
CA ALA A 257 42.39 9.16 -2.84
C ALA A 257 43.50 10.09 -3.39
N HIS A 258 43.21 11.37 -3.61
CA HIS A 258 44.19 12.35 -4.05
C HIS A 258 45.26 12.65 -2.98
N MET A 259 44.85 12.81 -1.72
CA MET A 259 45.78 12.99 -0.60
C MET A 259 46.63 11.74 -0.37
N GLN A 260 46.04 10.54 -0.48
CA GLN A 260 46.73 9.26 -0.33
C GLN A 260 47.78 9.06 -1.42
N THR A 261 47.43 9.28 -2.69
CA THR A 261 48.40 9.21 -3.81
C THR A 261 49.54 10.22 -3.67
N PHE A 262 49.29 11.41 -3.12
CA PHE A 262 50.34 12.37 -2.79
C PHE A 262 51.25 11.88 -1.67
N VAL A 263 50.68 11.32 -0.59
CA VAL A 263 51.43 10.73 0.51
C VAL A 263 52.30 9.58 0.01
N ASP A 264 51.73 8.63 -0.73
CA ASP A 264 52.43 7.45 -1.23
C ASP A 264 53.59 7.83 -2.16
N ARG A 265 53.41 8.85 -3.01
CA ARG A 265 54.43 9.31 -3.97
C ARG A 265 55.56 10.11 -3.31
N PHE A 266 55.30 10.83 -2.23
CA PHE A 266 56.26 11.78 -1.63
C PHE A 266 56.76 11.42 -0.22
N ARG A 267 56.25 10.33 0.38
CA ARG A 267 56.68 9.82 1.71
C ARG A 267 58.18 9.55 1.80
N TYR A 268 58.82 9.14 0.70
CA TYR A 268 60.24 8.77 0.66
C TYR A 268 61.18 9.89 0.17
N LYS A 269 60.66 11.10 -0.16
CA LYS A 269 61.49 12.25 -0.58
C LYS A 269 61.70 13.24 0.57
N ALA A 270 62.95 13.41 1.00
CA ALA A 270 63.33 14.26 2.13
C ALA A 270 62.82 15.71 2.04
N SER A 271 62.74 16.30 0.84
CA SER A 271 62.26 17.68 0.65
C SER A 271 60.76 17.88 0.82
N LYS A 272 59.93 16.83 0.67
CA LYS A 272 58.46 16.90 0.76
C LYS A 272 57.86 16.06 1.90
N ALA A 273 58.71 15.43 2.72
CA ALA A 273 58.31 14.57 3.83
C ALA A 273 57.40 15.27 4.86
N LYS A 274 57.69 16.54 5.21
CA LYS A 274 56.85 17.33 6.14
C LYS A 274 55.43 17.56 5.60
N GLN A 275 55.27 17.80 4.30
CA GLN A 275 53.96 18.00 3.67
C GLN A 275 53.18 16.68 3.57
N ALA A 276 53.86 15.58 3.24
CA ALA A 276 53.25 14.25 3.24
C ALA A 276 52.76 13.84 4.65
N GLN A 277 53.56 14.10 5.69
CA GLN A 277 53.18 13.81 7.08
C GLN A 277 52.01 14.67 7.57
N SER A 278 51.92 15.94 7.13
CA SER A 278 50.78 16.81 7.46
C SER A 278 49.48 16.33 6.82
N ARG A 279 49.51 15.84 5.57
CA ARG A 279 48.32 15.30 4.89
C ARG A 279 47.91 13.94 5.43
N LEU A 280 48.86 13.12 5.88
CA LEU A 280 48.57 11.86 6.57
C LEU A 280 47.83 12.09 7.90
N LYS A 281 48.25 13.09 8.70
CA LYS A 281 47.50 13.52 9.89
C LYS A 281 46.13 14.12 9.58
N ALA A 282 45.98 14.77 8.42
CA ALA A 282 44.68 15.29 7.98
C ALA A 282 43.73 14.14 7.59
N LEU A 283 44.23 13.11 6.91
CA LEU A 283 43.49 11.89 6.60
C LEU A 283 43.04 11.14 7.86
N GLU A 284 43.90 11.04 8.88
CA GLU A 284 43.56 10.41 10.18
C GLU A 284 42.51 11.19 10.99
N ARG A 285 42.39 12.50 10.78
CA ARG A 285 41.41 13.36 11.46
C ARG A 285 40.10 13.52 10.71
N MET A 286 40.05 13.15 9.43
CA MET A 286 38.82 13.19 8.66
C MET A 286 37.88 12.11 9.20
N ALA A 287 36.72 12.54 9.69
CA ALA A 287 35.64 11.62 10.01
C ALA A 287 35.23 10.87 8.74
N GLU A 288 35.23 9.55 8.81
CA GLU A 288 34.83 8.69 7.71
C GLU A 288 33.32 8.84 7.51
N LEU A 289 32.91 9.50 6.42
CA LEU A 289 31.52 9.47 6.02
C LEU A 289 31.20 8.05 5.59
N LEU A 290 30.09 7.51 6.08
CA LEU A 290 29.56 6.26 5.57
C LEU A 290 28.88 6.53 4.22
N PRO A 291 29.03 5.63 3.23
CA PRO A 291 28.23 5.71 2.01
C PRO A 291 26.76 5.76 2.40
N SER A 292 25.97 6.58 1.70
CA SER A 292 24.52 6.45 1.81
C SER A 292 24.16 5.09 1.26
N GLN A 293 23.60 4.21 2.09
CA GLN A 293 23.00 2.98 1.61
C GLN A 293 21.72 3.36 0.85
N ALA A 294 21.87 3.58 -0.45
CA ALA A 294 20.77 3.86 -1.37
C ALA A 294 20.18 2.56 -1.96
N ASP A 295 20.85 1.42 -1.76
CA ASP A 295 20.34 0.14 -2.22
C ASP A 295 19.44 -0.44 -1.14
N SER A 296 18.18 -0.72 -1.52
CA SER A 296 17.37 -1.70 -0.81
C SER A 296 18.26 -2.92 -0.54
N PRO A 297 18.30 -3.45 0.70
CA PRO A 297 19.09 -4.65 0.99
C PRO A 297 18.60 -5.88 0.20
N PHE A 298 17.52 -5.73 -0.55
CA PHE A 298 16.87 -6.76 -1.34
C PHE A 298 16.94 -6.43 -2.83
N HIS A 299 17.49 -7.36 -3.59
CA HIS A 299 17.48 -7.33 -5.04
C HIS A 299 16.73 -8.57 -5.54
N MET A 300 15.48 -8.37 -5.96
CA MET A 300 14.65 -9.41 -6.54
C MET A 300 14.60 -9.24 -8.07
N SER A 301 14.82 -10.34 -8.78
CA SER A 301 14.66 -10.38 -10.24
C SER A 301 14.08 -11.74 -10.63
N PHE A 302 12.98 -11.72 -11.40
CA PHE A 302 12.46 -12.94 -11.99
C PHE A 302 13.39 -13.39 -13.12
N ARG A 303 13.59 -14.71 -13.23
CA ARG A 303 14.32 -15.30 -14.35
C ARG A 303 13.35 -15.55 -15.50
N GLU A 304 13.84 -15.43 -16.72
CA GLU A 304 13.06 -15.74 -17.93
C GLU A 304 12.52 -17.18 -17.86
N PRO A 305 11.22 -17.40 -18.13
CA PRO A 305 10.62 -18.73 -18.16
C PRO A 305 11.20 -19.58 -19.30
N GLU A 306 11.19 -20.90 -19.14
CA GLU A 306 11.73 -21.82 -20.16
C GLU A 306 10.87 -21.87 -21.45
N ALA A 307 9.57 -21.61 -21.33
CA ALA A 307 8.64 -21.55 -22.45
C ALA A 307 7.46 -20.62 -22.16
N LEU A 308 6.97 -19.93 -23.19
CA LEU A 308 5.79 -19.05 -23.16
C LEU A 308 4.77 -19.50 -24.21
N PRO A 309 4.06 -20.61 -23.99
CA PRO A 309 3.06 -21.06 -24.95
C PRO A 309 1.82 -20.15 -24.92
N ASN A 310 1.16 -19.99 -26.07
CA ASN A 310 -0.03 -19.16 -26.22
C ASN A 310 -1.20 -19.98 -26.80
N PRO A 311 -2.36 -20.09 -26.13
CA PRO A 311 -2.68 -19.61 -24.79
C PRO A 311 -2.06 -20.51 -23.69
N LEU A 312 -1.90 -19.96 -22.47
CA LEU A 312 -1.46 -20.69 -21.29
C LEU A 312 -2.61 -21.51 -20.69
N VAL A 313 -3.75 -20.85 -20.50
CA VAL A 313 -4.98 -21.42 -19.93
C VAL A 313 -6.17 -20.84 -20.68
N ALA A 314 -7.09 -21.70 -21.12
CA ALA A 314 -8.36 -21.31 -21.72
C ALA A 314 -9.52 -21.91 -20.93
N MET A 315 -10.46 -21.04 -20.52
CA MET A 315 -11.64 -21.39 -19.75
C MET A 315 -12.90 -20.97 -20.48
N GLU A 316 -13.78 -21.93 -20.76
CA GLU A 316 -15.08 -21.67 -21.39
C GLU A 316 -16.22 -22.16 -20.51
N GLN A 317 -17.03 -21.20 -20.03
CA GLN A 317 -18.21 -21.44 -19.18
C GLN A 317 -17.92 -22.33 -17.96
N VAL A 318 -16.74 -22.19 -17.37
CA VAL A 318 -16.32 -23.03 -16.26
C VAL A 318 -17.11 -22.69 -15.00
N SER A 319 -17.58 -23.71 -14.30
CA SER A 319 -18.19 -23.56 -12.98
C SER A 319 -17.38 -24.33 -11.95
N VAL A 320 -17.11 -23.71 -10.80
CA VAL A 320 -16.27 -24.27 -9.74
C VAL A 320 -16.87 -24.00 -8.36
N GLY A 321 -16.64 -24.92 -7.43
CA GLY A 321 -17.23 -24.88 -6.10
C GLY A 321 -16.66 -25.97 -5.20
N TYR A 322 -17.24 -26.11 -4.00
CA TYR A 322 -16.88 -27.15 -3.04
C TYR A 322 -18.06 -28.10 -2.83
N GLY A 323 -17.80 -29.41 -2.94
CA GLY A 323 -18.86 -30.42 -2.86
C GLY A 323 -19.90 -30.20 -3.96
N GLU A 324 -21.14 -29.95 -3.57
CA GLU A 324 -22.25 -29.67 -4.50
C GLU A 324 -22.52 -28.16 -4.69
N THR A 325 -21.87 -27.29 -3.90
CA THR A 325 -22.13 -25.85 -3.94
C THR A 325 -21.25 -25.16 -4.97
N GLU A 326 -21.85 -24.71 -6.07
CA GLU A 326 -21.19 -23.86 -7.08
C GLU A 326 -20.94 -22.45 -6.52
N ILE A 327 -19.67 -22.05 -6.43
CA ILE A 327 -19.28 -20.70 -5.98
C ILE A 327 -19.19 -19.76 -7.18
N LEU A 328 -18.51 -20.18 -8.24
CA LEU A 328 -18.36 -19.42 -9.48
C LEU A 328 -19.05 -20.15 -10.63
N LYS A 329 -19.76 -19.40 -11.46
CA LYS A 329 -20.57 -19.91 -12.56
C LYS A 329 -20.18 -19.24 -13.87
N LYS A 330 -20.11 -20.04 -14.93
CA LYS A 330 -19.88 -19.61 -16.32
C LYS A 330 -18.66 -18.69 -16.50
N VAL A 331 -17.57 -18.96 -15.77
CA VAL A 331 -16.31 -18.23 -15.87
C VAL A 331 -15.75 -18.36 -17.28
N GLN A 332 -15.43 -17.22 -17.90
CA GLN A 332 -14.75 -17.13 -19.18
C GLN A 332 -13.45 -16.35 -18.97
N LEU A 333 -12.33 -17.02 -19.21
CA LEU A 333 -11.01 -16.46 -18.98
C LEU A 333 -10.04 -17.09 -19.97
N ASN A 334 -9.26 -16.26 -20.65
CA ASN A 334 -8.19 -16.71 -21.53
C ASN A 334 -6.89 -16.03 -21.10
N LEU A 335 -5.95 -16.82 -20.59
CA LEU A 335 -4.66 -16.34 -20.12
C LEU A 335 -3.62 -16.49 -21.23
N VAL A 336 -3.08 -15.37 -21.66
CA VAL A 336 -2.01 -15.28 -22.64
C VAL A 336 -0.71 -14.87 -21.95
N PRO A 337 0.48 -15.23 -22.49
CA PRO A 337 1.75 -14.71 -22.00
C PRO A 337 1.74 -13.19 -21.88
N GLY A 338 2.31 -12.66 -20.79
CA GLY A 338 2.34 -11.22 -20.50
C GLY A 338 1.04 -10.63 -19.96
N ALA A 339 -0.04 -11.42 -19.79
CA ALA A 339 -1.26 -10.93 -19.13
C ALA A 339 -0.99 -10.56 -17.67
N ARG A 340 -1.44 -9.37 -17.24
CA ARG A 340 -1.20 -8.84 -15.89
C ARG A 340 -2.53 -8.49 -15.22
N ILE A 341 -3.12 -9.48 -14.57
CA ILE A 341 -4.50 -9.41 -14.09
C ILE A 341 -4.54 -9.19 -12.58
N GLY A 342 -5.27 -8.16 -12.14
CA GLY A 342 -5.65 -7.95 -10.74
C GLY A 342 -7.06 -8.45 -10.47
N LEU A 343 -7.23 -9.35 -9.50
CA LEU A 343 -8.55 -9.84 -9.10
C LEU A 343 -9.17 -8.93 -8.02
N LEU A 344 -10.26 -8.26 -8.38
CA LEU A 344 -11.05 -7.40 -7.50
C LEU A 344 -12.29 -8.14 -7.01
N GLY A 345 -12.80 -7.77 -5.83
CA GLY A 345 -14.00 -8.38 -5.25
C GLY A 345 -13.92 -8.45 -3.73
N ARG A 346 -15.08 -8.56 -3.09
CA ARG A 346 -15.22 -8.67 -1.63
C ARG A 346 -14.65 -9.99 -1.13
N ASN A 347 -14.24 -10.08 0.14
CA ASN A 347 -13.88 -11.36 0.72
C ASN A 347 -15.07 -12.33 0.67
N GLY A 348 -14.76 -13.59 0.38
CA GLY A 348 -15.77 -14.63 0.18
C GLY A 348 -16.46 -14.61 -1.20
N ALA A 349 -16.15 -13.66 -2.09
CA ALA A 349 -16.73 -13.63 -3.45
C ALA A 349 -16.27 -14.79 -4.36
N GLY A 350 -15.19 -15.49 -3.99
CA GLY A 350 -14.66 -16.64 -4.74
C GLY A 350 -13.29 -16.43 -5.40
N LYS A 351 -12.58 -15.31 -5.10
CA LYS A 351 -11.22 -15.02 -5.62
C LYS A 351 -10.26 -16.19 -5.42
N SER A 352 -10.09 -16.67 -4.18
CA SER A 352 -9.22 -17.83 -3.90
C SER A 352 -9.73 -19.13 -4.52
N THR A 353 -11.04 -19.29 -4.74
CA THR A 353 -11.59 -20.45 -5.46
C THR A 353 -11.15 -20.44 -6.93
N LEU A 354 -11.16 -19.28 -7.58
CA LEU A 354 -10.62 -19.12 -8.94
C LEU A 354 -9.13 -19.42 -8.99
N VAL A 355 -8.35 -18.91 -8.03
CA VAL A 355 -6.91 -19.17 -7.96
C VAL A 355 -6.61 -20.65 -7.75
N LYS A 356 -7.37 -21.34 -6.89
CA LYS A 356 -7.23 -22.81 -6.67
C LYS A 356 -7.61 -23.65 -7.89
N LEU A 357 -8.57 -23.20 -8.69
CA LEU A 357 -8.89 -23.83 -9.97
C LEU A 357 -7.71 -23.68 -10.94
N LEU A 358 -7.14 -22.47 -11.03
CA LEU A 358 -6.01 -22.18 -11.90
C LEU A 358 -4.74 -22.93 -11.48
N SER A 359 -4.49 -23.08 -10.17
CA SER A 359 -3.35 -23.85 -9.66
C SER A 359 -3.50 -25.36 -9.82
N GLY A 360 -4.69 -25.84 -10.19
CA GLY A 360 -5.00 -27.27 -10.34
C GLY A 360 -5.36 -27.99 -9.03
N GLU A 361 -5.51 -27.27 -7.92
CA GLU A 361 -6.01 -27.84 -6.65
C GLU A 361 -7.50 -28.20 -6.70
N LEU A 362 -8.26 -27.48 -7.52
CA LEU A 362 -9.68 -27.74 -7.77
C LEU A 362 -9.92 -28.10 -9.22
N SER A 363 -10.77 -29.11 -9.44
CA SER A 363 -11.26 -29.47 -10.76
C SER A 363 -12.52 -28.67 -11.12
N PRO A 364 -12.73 -28.33 -12.40
CA PRO A 364 -13.98 -27.72 -12.85
C PRO A 364 -15.15 -28.69 -12.64
N MET A 365 -16.28 -28.20 -12.13
CA MET A 365 -17.52 -28.97 -12.02
C MET A 365 -18.23 -29.06 -13.37
N LYS A 366 -18.20 -27.97 -14.15
CA LYS A 366 -18.80 -27.83 -15.48
C LYS A 366 -17.91 -26.94 -16.35
N GLY A 367 -18.13 -26.98 -17.66
CA GLY A 367 -17.41 -26.18 -18.64
C GLY A 367 -16.09 -26.83 -19.10
N LYS A 368 -15.32 -26.08 -19.89
CA LYS A 368 -14.08 -26.55 -20.52
C LYS A 368 -12.89 -25.81 -19.91
N TYR A 369 -11.93 -26.56 -19.34
CA TYR A 369 -10.68 -26.05 -18.79
C TYR A 369 -9.51 -26.69 -19.55
N GLU A 370 -8.84 -25.92 -20.39
CA GLU A 370 -7.71 -26.38 -21.20
C GLU A 370 -6.43 -25.67 -20.76
N THR A 371 -5.40 -26.46 -20.44
CA THR A 371 -4.06 -25.98 -20.07
C THR A 371 -3.06 -26.41 -21.12
N ASN A 372 -2.05 -25.57 -21.35
CA ASN A 372 -0.98 -25.92 -22.28
C ASN A 372 0.03 -26.89 -21.63
N PRO A 373 0.56 -27.90 -22.34
CA PRO A 373 1.58 -28.80 -21.79
C PRO A 373 2.86 -28.11 -21.29
N GLY A 374 3.17 -26.92 -21.80
CA GLY A 374 4.30 -26.11 -21.33
C GLY A 374 3.99 -25.22 -20.12
N LEU A 375 2.81 -25.35 -19.49
CA LEU A 375 2.41 -24.54 -18.35
C LEU A 375 3.22 -24.90 -17.09
N ASN A 376 3.87 -23.89 -16.50
CA ASN A 376 4.60 -23.99 -15.25
C ASN A 376 4.06 -22.91 -14.28
N ILE A 377 3.33 -23.35 -13.27
CA ILE A 377 2.60 -22.46 -12.36
C ILE A 377 3.40 -22.22 -11.09
N GLY A 378 3.71 -20.96 -10.83
CA GLY A 378 4.21 -20.51 -9.54
C GLY A 378 3.03 -19.99 -8.73
N TYR A 379 2.54 -20.78 -7.78
CA TYR A 379 1.51 -20.33 -6.85
C TYR A 379 2.15 -19.83 -5.56
N PHE A 380 1.83 -18.62 -5.11
CA PHE A 380 2.13 -18.11 -3.78
C PHE A 380 0.81 -17.99 -3.00
N ALA A 381 0.62 -18.87 -2.02
CA ALA A 381 -0.57 -18.88 -1.18
C ALA A 381 -0.22 -18.59 0.28
N GLN A 382 -1.16 -17.99 1.01
CA GLN A 382 -1.01 -17.70 2.43
C GLN A 382 -0.65 -18.96 3.28
N HIS A 383 -1.16 -20.13 2.88
CA HIS A 383 -0.89 -21.41 3.56
C HIS A 383 0.47 -22.04 3.19
N GLN A 384 1.22 -21.50 2.21
CA GLN A 384 2.48 -22.13 1.80
C GLN A 384 3.61 -22.00 2.82
N LEU A 385 3.46 -21.10 3.79
CA LEU A 385 4.32 -21.04 4.97
C LEU A 385 4.34 -22.37 5.74
N GLU A 386 3.27 -23.17 5.64
CA GLU A 386 3.12 -24.48 6.28
C GLU A 386 3.88 -25.60 5.53
N PHE A 387 4.16 -25.44 4.23
CA PHE A 387 4.95 -26.41 3.46
C PHE A 387 6.46 -26.27 3.69
N LEU A 388 6.90 -25.17 4.33
CA LEU A 388 8.29 -25.02 4.73
C LEU A 388 8.63 -26.04 5.82
N SER A 389 9.57 -26.94 5.52
CA SER A 389 10.22 -27.78 6.54
C SER A 389 10.98 -26.87 7.51
N LEU A 390 10.43 -26.69 8.72
CA LEU A 390 10.94 -25.75 9.73
C LEU A 390 12.32 -26.12 10.27
N ASP A 391 12.67 -27.40 10.24
CA ASP A 391 13.96 -27.90 10.72
C ASP A 391 15.07 -27.82 9.66
N ASP A 392 14.70 -27.59 8.39
CA ASP A 392 15.65 -27.39 7.30
C ASP A 392 16.14 -25.93 7.23
N THR A 393 17.28 -25.72 6.58
CA THR A 393 17.83 -24.39 6.31
C THR A 393 17.34 -23.84 4.95
N PRO A 394 17.31 -22.51 4.74
CA PRO A 394 16.99 -21.92 3.43
C PRO A 394 17.79 -22.53 2.28
N LEU A 395 19.08 -22.77 2.52
CA LEU A 395 19.97 -23.38 1.54
C LEU A 395 19.59 -24.83 1.22
N GLN A 396 19.18 -25.62 2.21
CA GLN A 396 18.72 -27.00 2.01
C GLN A 396 17.43 -27.06 1.18
N HIS A 397 16.50 -26.13 1.41
CA HIS A 397 15.29 -26.01 0.60
C HIS A 397 15.60 -25.78 -0.88
N LEU A 398 16.48 -24.83 -1.19
CA LEU A 398 16.92 -24.59 -2.57
C LEU A 398 17.75 -25.75 -3.15
N ALA A 399 18.63 -26.35 -2.35
CA ALA A 399 19.45 -27.48 -2.81
C ALA A 399 18.59 -28.70 -3.20
N ARG A 400 17.43 -28.89 -2.56
CA ARG A 400 16.45 -29.92 -2.93
C ARG A 400 15.79 -29.62 -4.27
N LEU A 401 15.46 -28.36 -4.55
CA LEU A 401 14.91 -27.92 -5.83
C LEU A 401 15.96 -27.94 -6.95
N ALA A 402 17.23 -27.71 -6.62
CA ALA A 402 18.32 -27.55 -7.58
C ALA A 402 19.57 -28.38 -7.18
N PRO A 403 19.48 -29.72 -7.20
CA PRO A 403 20.56 -30.60 -6.73
C PRO A 403 21.83 -30.49 -7.59
N ASN A 404 21.72 -30.01 -8.83
CA ASN A 404 22.82 -29.88 -9.77
C ASN A 404 23.52 -28.51 -9.73
N THR A 405 23.07 -27.58 -8.89
CA THR A 405 23.60 -26.22 -8.81
C THR A 405 24.65 -26.11 -7.71
N LYS A 406 25.68 -25.28 -7.93
CA LYS A 406 26.72 -25.05 -6.93
C LYS A 406 26.15 -24.31 -5.72
N GLU A 407 26.55 -24.72 -4.53
CA GLU A 407 26.10 -24.11 -3.27
C GLU A 407 26.36 -22.58 -3.22
N GLN A 408 27.49 -22.11 -3.73
CA GLN A 408 27.81 -20.68 -3.78
C GLN A 408 26.78 -19.88 -4.62
N GLU A 409 26.27 -20.46 -5.70
CA GLU A 409 25.27 -19.81 -6.53
C GLU A 409 23.92 -19.72 -5.79
N LEU A 410 23.55 -20.77 -5.07
CA LEU A 410 22.35 -20.78 -4.22
C LEU A 410 22.46 -19.75 -3.09
N ARG A 411 23.64 -19.64 -2.45
CA ARG A 411 23.90 -18.62 -1.41
C ARG A 411 23.83 -17.19 -1.99
N ASN A 412 24.42 -16.96 -3.16
CA ASN A 412 24.35 -15.65 -3.82
C ASN A 412 22.90 -15.27 -4.15
N PHE A 413 22.10 -16.23 -4.63
CA PHE A 413 20.68 -16.01 -4.90
C PHE A 413 19.89 -15.71 -3.62
N LEU A 414 20.08 -16.50 -2.57
CA LEU A 414 19.47 -16.27 -1.25
C LEU A 414 19.84 -14.93 -0.64
N GLY A 415 21.08 -14.47 -0.86
CA GLY A 415 21.54 -13.16 -0.43
C GLY A 415 20.71 -12.01 -0.99
N GLY A 416 20.25 -12.12 -2.25
CA GLY A 416 19.35 -11.14 -2.87
C GLY A 416 17.97 -11.01 -2.20
N TYR A 417 17.53 -12.07 -1.49
CA TYR A 417 16.29 -12.08 -0.70
C TYR A 417 16.54 -11.77 0.80
N GLY A 418 17.76 -11.33 1.14
CA GLY A 418 18.13 -10.94 2.49
C GLY A 418 18.69 -12.06 3.36
N PHE A 419 18.86 -13.28 2.85
CA PHE A 419 19.45 -14.40 3.60
C PHE A 419 20.97 -14.40 3.48
N ASN A 420 21.62 -13.45 4.16
CA ASN A 420 23.07 -13.30 4.15
C ASN A 420 23.75 -14.08 5.28
N GLY A 421 24.96 -14.58 5.02
CA GLY A 421 25.82 -15.21 6.02
C GLY A 421 25.17 -16.41 6.72
N ASP A 422 25.17 -16.38 8.06
CA ASP A 422 24.69 -17.48 8.89
C ASP A 422 23.17 -17.73 8.76
N MET A 423 22.38 -16.74 8.30
CA MET A 423 20.94 -16.94 8.12
C MET A 423 20.61 -17.95 7.02
N ALA A 424 21.46 -18.08 5.99
CA ALA A 424 21.24 -19.06 4.92
C ALA A 424 21.41 -20.51 5.40
N VAL A 425 22.14 -20.71 6.50
CA VAL A 425 22.45 -22.01 7.10
C VAL A 425 21.80 -22.22 8.47
N ALA A 426 21.05 -21.24 8.97
CA ALA A 426 20.23 -21.37 10.16
C ALA A 426 18.93 -22.11 9.84
N PRO A 427 18.36 -22.88 10.79
CA PRO A 427 17.05 -23.50 10.60
C PRO A 427 15.96 -22.42 10.43
N VAL A 428 14.90 -22.74 9.69
CA VAL A 428 13.78 -21.81 9.40
C VAL A 428 12.82 -21.64 10.58
N ARG A 429 12.83 -22.54 11.56
CA ARG A 429 11.94 -22.52 12.74
C ARG A 429 11.81 -21.16 13.45
N PRO A 430 12.90 -20.46 13.82
CA PRO A 430 12.85 -19.18 14.53
C PRO A 430 12.52 -17.99 13.61
N PHE A 431 12.40 -18.19 12.30
CA PHE A 431 12.14 -17.09 11.38
C PHE A 431 10.75 -16.50 11.62
N SER A 432 10.69 -15.18 11.51
CA SER A 432 9.44 -14.41 11.47
C SER A 432 8.59 -14.79 10.25
N GLY A 433 7.29 -14.45 10.29
CA GLY A 433 6.39 -14.67 9.15
C GLY A 433 6.89 -14.02 7.85
N GLY A 434 7.44 -12.81 7.94
CA GLY A 434 8.03 -12.10 6.80
C GLY A 434 9.28 -12.80 6.25
N GLU A 435 10.19 -13.28 7.12
CA GLU A 435 11.33 -14.09 6.68
C GLU A 435 10.90 -15.37 5.97
N LYS A 436 9.91 -16.08 6.50
CA LYS A 436 9.37 -17.27 5.85
C LYS A 436 8.73 -16.95 4.50
N ALA A 437 7.96 -15.86 4.40
CA ALA A 437 7.36 -15.41 3.15
C ALA A 437 8.42 -15.09 2.09
N ARG A 438 9.51 -14.40 2.47
CA ARG A 438 10.66 -14.16 1.58
C ARG A 438 11.29 -15.44 1.07
N LEU A 439 11.43 -16.45 1.93
CA LEU A 439 11.97 -17.75 1.52
C LEU A 439 11.07 -18.42 0.49
N VAL A 440 9.75 -18.46 0.72
CA VAL A 440 8.79 -19.04 -0.24
C VAL A 440 8.86 -18.31 -1.58
N LEU A 441 8.90 -16.97 -1.57
CA LEU A 441 9.09 -16.18 -2.79
C LEU A 441 10.39 -16.56 -3.51
N ALA A 442 11.51 -16.70 -2.78
CA ALA A 442 12.78 -17.10 -3.37
C ALA A 442 12.70 -18.50 -4.02
N LEU A 443 12.07 -19.46 -3.35
CA LEU A 443 11.88 -20.82 -3.87
C LEU A 443 11.01 -20.82 -5.14
N LEU A 444 9.96 -19.99 -5.16
CA LEU A 444 9.05 -19.87 -6.29
C LEU A 444 9.73 -19.22 -7.50
N VAL A 445 10.47 -18.12 -7.29
CA VAL A 445 11.20 -17.44 -8.37
C VAL A 445 12.26 -18.37 -8.99
N TRP A 446 12.86 -19.24 -8.18
CA TRP A 446 13.85 -20.21 -8.68
C TRP A 446 13.26 -21.21 -9.67
N GLN A 447 11.97 -21.56 -9.56
CA GLN A 447 11.29 -22.53 -10.42
C GLN A 447 10.97 -21.99 -11.83
N ARG A 448 11.22 -20.69 -12.09
CA ARG A 448 10.96 -20.04 -13.40
C ARG A 448 9.54 -20.27 -13.94
N PRO A 449 8.49 -19.93 -13.17
CA PRO A 449 7.12 -20.11 -13.62
C PRO A 449 6.80 -19.21 -14.82
N ASN A 450 5.92 -19.66 -15.70
CA ASN A 450 5.36 -18.83 -16.80
C ASN A 450 3.94 -18.32 -16.50
N LEU A 451 3.27 -18.89 -15.49
CA LEU A 451 2.08 -18.35 -14.87
C LEU A 451 2.32 -18.15 -13.38
N LEU A 452 2.21 -16.91 -12.90
CA LEU A 452 2.35 -16.55 -11.50
C LEU A 452 0.99 -16.29 -10.88
N LEU A 453 0.64 -17.01 -9.82
CA LEU A 453 -0.58 -16.82 -9.04
C LEU A 453 -0.18 -16.30 -7.67
N LEU A 454 -0.50 -15.06 -7.34
CA LEU A 454 -0.15 -14.45 -6.05
C LEU A 454 -1.42 -14.19 -5.25
N ASP A 455 -1.59 -14.87 -4.12
CA ASP A 455 -2.70 -14.64 -3.18
C ASP A 455 -2.17 -13.93 -1.92
N GLU A 456 -2.45 -12.64 -1.83
CA GLU A 456 -1.98 -11.68 -0.82
C GLU A 456 -0.45 -11.71 -0.58
N PRO A 457 0.37 -11.42 -1.62
CA PRO A 457 1.82 -11.57 -1.57
C PRO A 457 2.52 -10.56 -0.65
N THR A 458 1.87 -9.44 -0.33
CA THR A 458 2.43 -8.37 0.51
C THR A 458 2.22 -8.58 2.00
N ASN A 459 1.42 -9.58 2.38
CA ASN A 459 1.20 -9.92 3.77
C ASN A 459 2.52 -10.26 4.46
N HIS A 460 2.75 -9.62 5.61
CA HIS A 460 3.97 -9.78 6.42
C HIS A 460 5.28 -9.32 5.76
N LEU A 461 5.24 -8.73 4.57
CA LEU A 461 6.41 -8.08 3.95
C LEU A 461 6.55 -6.65 4.44
N ASP A 462 7.79 -6.24 4.72
CA ASP A 462 8.10 -4.85 4.99
C ASP A 462 8.06 -4.00 3.70
N LEU A 463 8.10 -2.70 3.91
CA LEU A 463 8.00 -1.70 2.85
C LEU A 463 9.11 -1.84 1.78
N GLU A 464 10.33 -2.20 2.19
CA GLU A 464 11.49 -2.35 1.29
C GLU A 464 11.35 -3.62 0.43
N MET A 465 10.92 -4.74 1.02
CA MET A 465 10.61 -5.96 0.29
C MET A 465 9.43 -5.81 -0.65
N ARG A 466 8.36 -5.13 -0.23
CA ARG A 466 7.19 -4.86 -1.09
C ARG A 466 7.62 -4.08 -2.33
N HIS A 467 8.49 -3.09 -2.16
CA HIS A 467 9.05 -2.34 -3.27
C HIS A 467 9.87 -3.23 -4.21
N ALA A 468 10.80 -4.03 -3.65
CA ALA A 468 11.61 -4.96 -4.44
C ALA A 468 10.76 -5.98 -5.21
N LEU A 469 9.70 -6.51 -4.58
CA LEU A 469 8.74 -7.41 -5.22
C LEU A 469 7.99 -6.71 -6.35
N THR A 470 7.50 -5.49 -6.12
CA THR A 470 6.78 -4.69 -7.12
C THR A 470 7.65 -4.45 -8.35
N MET A 471 8.90 -4.02 -8.16
CA MET A 471 9.86 -3.83 -9.26
C MET A 471 10.15 -5.13 -10.01
N ALA A 472 10.31 -6.24 -9.27
CA ALA A 472 10.54 -7.54 -9.88
C ALA A 472 9.33 -7.98 -10.74
N LEU A 473 8.11 -7.81 -10.25
CA LEU A 473 6.89 -8.16 -10.98
C LEU A 473 6.68 -7.32 -12.25
N GLN A 474 7.13 -6.05 -12.27
CA GLN A 474 7.10 -5.23 -13.47
C GLN A 474 7.97 -5.79 -14.61
N SER A 475 9.10 -6.40 -14.26
CA SER A 475 10.02 -7.05 -15.20
C SER A 475 9.62 -8.49 -15.59
N PHE A 476 8.55 -9.03 -15.01
CA PHE A 476 8.12 -10.40 -15.28
C PHE A 476 7.43 -10.49 -16.66
N GLU A 477 7.93 -11.40 -17.50
CA GLU A 477 7.45 -11.61 -18.88
C GLU A 477 6.31 -12.64 -18.98
N GLY A 478 6.14 -13.49 -17.95
CA GLY A 478 5.05 -14.46 -17.89
C GLY A 478 3.69 -13.82 -17.66
N ALA A 479 2.65 -14.64 -17.61
CA ALA A 479 1.34 -14.17 -17.17
C ALA A 479 1.28 -14.15 -15.64
N MET A 480 0.61 -13.16 -15.06
CA MET A 480 0.40 -13.10 -13.62
C MET A 480 -1.02 -12.74 -13.25
N ILE A 481 -1.50 -13.35 -12.17
CA ILE A 481 -2.76 -13.04 -11.52
C ILE A 481 -2.45 -12.70 -10.07
N ILE A 482 -2.83 -11.49 -9.66
CA ILE A 482 -2.60 -10.98 -8.32
C ILE A 482 -3.95 -10.79 -7.63
N VAL A 483 -4.13 -11.47 -6.50
CA VAL A 483 -5.12 -11.15 -5.49
C VAL A 483 -4.37 -10.40 -4.40
N SER A 484 -4.66 -9.12 -4.22
CA SER A 484 -4.01 -8.31 -3.21
C SER A 484 -4.96 -7.22 -2.76
N HIS A 485 -4.86 -6.86 -1.49
CA HIS A 485 -5.47 -5.65 -0.97
C HIS A 485 -4.54 -4.42 -1.09
N ASP A 486 -3.25 -4.62 -1.34
CA ASP A 486 -2.29 -3.53 -1.56
C ASP A 486 -2.54 -2.82 -2.89
N ARG A 487 -3.07 -1.58 -2.81
CA ARG A 487 -3.45 -0.74 -3.95
C ARG A 487 -2.22 -0.33 -4.77
N HIS A 488 -1.13 -0.03 -4.09
CA HIS A 488 0.12 0.40 -4.72
C HIS A 488 0.71 -0.72 -5.57
N LEU A 489 0.73 -1.96 -5.04
CA LEU A 489 1.18 -3.13 -5.79
C LEU A 489 0.31 -3.36 -7.04
N LEU A 490 -1.02 -3.34 -6.89
CA LEU A 490 -1.94 -3.55 -8.00
C LEU A 490 -1.78 -2.48 -9.09
N ARG A 491 -1.74 -1.20 -8.70
CA ARG A 491 -1.60 -0.06 -9.64
C ARG A 491 -0.31 -0.12 -10.45
N LEU A 492 0.79 -0.59 -9.85
CA LEU A 492 2.10 -0.65 -10.50
C LEU A 492 2.37 -1.95 -11.26
N SER A 493 1.64 -3.03 -10.95
CA SER A 493 1.91 -4.36 -11.50
C SER A 493 0.83 -4.82 -12.49
N CYS A 494 -0.44 -4.46 -12.30
CA CYS A 494 -1.56 -4.96 -13.10
C CYS A 494 -1.96 -3.97 -14.21
N SER A 495 -2.32 -4.49 -15.37
CA SER A 495 -2.91 -3.73 -16.49
C SER A 495 -4.42 -3.90 -16.56
N ASP A 496 -4.90 -5.11 -16.27
CA ASP A 496 -6.30 -5.49 -16.43
C ASP A 496 -6.88 -5.90 -15.08
N TYR A 497 -8.12 -5.50 -14.81
CA TYR A 497 -8.82 -5.87 -13.58
C TYR A 497 -9.99 -6.78 -13.89
N TYR A 498 -10.17 -7.81 -13.07
CA TYR A 498 -11.30 -8.73 -13.16
C TYR A 498 -12.09 -8.68 -11.85
N LEU A 499 -13.36 -8.32 -11.96
CA LEU A 499 -14.28 -8.26 -10.82
C LEU A 499 -14.93 -9.62 -10.61
N VAL A 500 -14.75 -10.16 -9.40
CA VAL A 500 -15.46 -11.33 -8.91
C VAL A 500 -16.58 -10.86 -7.99
N ASP A 501 -17.82 -10.95 -8.47
CA ASP A 501 -19.00 -10.58 -7.71
C ASP A 501 -20.20 -11.47 -8.09
N GLN A 502 -21.06 -11.77 -7.11
CA GLN A 502 -22.28 -12.58 -7.27
C GLN A 502 -22.07 -13.94 -7.98
N GLY A 503 -20.88 -14.53 -7.85
CA GLY A 503 -20.54 -15.81 -8.47
C GLY A 503 -20.21 -15.73 -9.96
N GLU A 504 -20.01 -14.54 -10.51
CA GLU A 504 -19.53 -14.32 -11.88
C GLU A 504 -18.15 -13.64 -11.86
N VAL A 505 -17.38 -13.86 -12.92
CA VAL A 505 -16.07 -13.22 -13.13
C VAL A 505 -16.17 -12.40 -14.41
N LYS A 506 -16.03 -11.07 -14.31
CA LYS A 506 -16.14 -10.14 -15.44
C LYS A 506 -14.92 -9.24 -15.52
N SER A 507 -14.55 -8.86 -16.74
CA SER A 507 -13.57 -7.79 -16.95
C SER A 507 -14.13 -6.49 -16.37
N PHE A 508 -13.31 -5.74 -15.65
CA PHE A 508 -13.64 -4.44 -15.09
C PHE A 508 -12.94 -3.37 -15.94
N GLU A 509 -13.75 -2.59 -16.66
CA GLU A 509 -13.26 -1.46 -17.46
C GLU A 509 -13.15 -0.23 -16.55
N GLY A 510 -11.99 -0.05 -15.92
CA GLY A 510 -11.71 1.07 -15.01
C GLY A 510 -10.46 0.83 -14.17
N ASP A 511 -10.11 1.81 -13.34
CA ASP A 511 -9.00 1.71 -12.39
C ASP A 511 -9.48 1.38 -10.95
N LEU A 512 -8.55 1.41 -9.99
CA LEU A 512 -8.86 1.15 -8.58
C LEU A 512 -9.74 2.24 -7.94
N ASP A 513 -9.73 3.46 -8.47
CA ASP A 513 -10.53 4.59 -7.98
C ASP A 513 -11.97 4.49 -8.53
N ASP A 514 -12.14 4.06 -9.78
CA ASP A 514 -13.43 3.68 -10.37
C ASP A 514 -14.06 2.51 -9.61
N TYR A 515 -13.26 1.52 -9.21
CA TYR A 515 -13.72 0.41 -8.38
C TYR A 515 -14.25 0.89 -7.02
N HIS A 516 -13.58 1.87 -6.40
CA HIS A 516 -14.05 2.50 -5.16
C HIS A 516 -15.39 3.22 -5.37
N GLN A 517 -15.56 3.96 -6.47
CA GLN A 517 -16.84 4.59 -6.79
C GLN A 517 -17.95 3.57 -7.02
N TRP A 518 -17.65 2.49 -7.75
CA TRP A 518 -18.59 1.38 -7.98
C TRP A 518 -19.07 0.77 -6.65
N LEU A 519 -18.17 0.58 -5.68
CA LEU A 519 -18.52 0.10 -4.34
C LEU A 519 -19.44 1.06 -3.59
N LEU A 520 -19.15 2.37 -3.63
CA LEU A 520 -19.99 3.38 -2.99
C LEU A 520 -21.39 3.44 -3.59
N ASP A 521 -21.49 3.30 -4.92
CA ASP A 521 -22.77 3.28 -5.62
C ASP A 521 -23.56 2.00 -5.35
N ALA A 522 -22.89 0.85 -5.25
CA ALA A 522 -23.49 -0.41 -4.83
C ALA A 522 -24.06 -0.31 -3.40
N ALA A 523 -23.31 0.30 -2.47
CA ALA A 523 -23.79 0.52 -1.09
C ALA A 523 -24.99 1.49 -1.03
N LYS A 524 -24.99 2.56 -1.84
CA LYS A 524 -26.13 3.48 -1.98
C LYS A 524 -27.36 2.82 -2.62
N ALA A 525 -27.16 1.86 -3.52
CA ALA A 525 -28.25 1.10 -4.14
C ALA A 525 -28.87 0.12 -3.14
N ALA A 526 -28.06 -0.63 -2.38
CA ALA A 526 -28.53 -1.55 -1.35
C ALA A 526 -29.35 -0.83 -0.26
N ASN A 527 -28.93 0.35 0.17
CA ASN A 527 -29.67 1.16 1.14
C ASN A 527 -30.97 1.77 0.59
N LYS A 528 -31.16 1.85 -0.74
CA LYS A 528 -32.42 2.33 -1.34
C LYS A 528 -33.48 1.26 -1.39
N ASP A 529 -33.11 -0.01 -1.51
CA ASP A 529 -34.06 -1.12 -1.59
C ASP A 529 -34.65 -1.51 -0.23
N ASP A 530 -34.00 -1.14 0.89
CA ASP A 530 -34.48 -1.45 2.25
C ASP A 530 -35.36 -0.33 2.87
N THR A 531 -35.40 0.85 2.25
CA THR A 531 -36.36 1.91 2.64
C THR A 531 -37.59 1.89 1.74
N GLY A 532 -38.59 1.12 2.16
CA GLY A 532 -39.94 1.18 1.61
C GLY A 532 -40.47 2.63 1.55
N THR A 533 -40.66 3.11 0.33
CA THR A 533 -41.63 4.11 -0.11
C THR A 533 -41.95 5.24 0.89
N THR A 534 -41.09 6.26 0.97
CA THR A 534 -41.54 7.62 1.30
C THR A 534 -40.99 8.62 0.29
N ALA A 535 -41.86 9.54 -0.12
CA ALA A 535 -41.71 10.41 -1.27
C ALA A 535 -40.39 11.21 -1.25
N LYS A 536 -39.66 11.18 -2.37
CA LYS A 536 -38.56 12.12 -2.64
C LYS A 536 -39.09 13.57 -2.60
N PRO A 537 -38.41 14.52 -1.96
CA PRO A 537 -38.75 15.92 -2.08
C PRO A 537 -38.38 16.38 -3.50
N THR A 538 -39.37 16.91 -4.21
CA THR A 538 -39.28 17.41 -5.60
C THR A 538 -38.42 18.68 -5.74
N GLN A 539 -37.75 19.14 -4.68
CA GLN A 539 -36.96 20.38 -4.65
C GLN A 539 -35.51 20.20 -5.17
N ASP A 540 -34.84 19.07 -4.89
CA ASP A 540 -33.43 18.87 -5.29
C ASP A 540 -33.24 18.71 -6.81
N LYS A 541 -34.17 18.03 -7.49
CA LYS A 541 -34.12 17.88 -8.96
C LYS A 541 -34.22 19.20 -9.71
N LYS A 542 -34.83 20.22 -9.11
CA LYS A 542 -34.99 21.55 -9.73
C LYS A 542 -33.78 22.44 -9.47
N GLN A 543 -33.11 22.28 -8.32
CA GLN A 543 -31.85 22.94 -8.01
C GLN A 543 -30.66 22.32 -8.78
N GLN A 544 -30.57 20.98 -8.85
CA GLN A 544 -29.57 20.29 -9.66
C GLN A 544 -29.67 20.67 -11.15
N LYS A 545 -30.87 20.67 -11.73
CA LYS A 545 -31.07 21.09 -13.12
C LYS A 545 -30.74 22.56 -13.38
N ARG A 546 -30.85 23.42 -12.36
CA ARG A 546 -30.53 24.84 -12.48
C ARG A 546 -29.02 25.07 -12.43
N LEU A 547 -28.34 24.38 -11.50
CA LEU A 547 -26.87 24.37 -11.39
C LEU A 547 -26.23 23.77 -12.66
N GLU A 548 -26.72 22.63 -13.15
CA GLU A 548 -26.25 22.01 -14.41
C GLU A 548 -26.46 22.91 -15.63
N ALA A 549 -27.58 23.66 -15.70
CA ALA A 549 -27.85 24.56 -16.82
C ALA A 549 -26.96 25.82 -16.80
N GLU A 550 -26.69 26.36 -15.62
CA GLU A 550 -25.78 27.51 -15.43
C GLU A 550 -24.32 27.12 -15.73
N LEU A 551 -23.96 25.89 -15.39
CA LEU A 551 -22.65 25.29 -15.68
C LEU A 551 -22.46 25.03 -17.18
N ARG A 552 -23.49 24.50 -17.88
CA ARG A 552 -23.47 24.39 -19.35
C ARG A 552 -23.33 25.73 -20.05
N GLN A 553 -23.89 26.81 -19.48
CA GLN A 553 -23.68 28.16 -20.00
C GLN A 553 -22.23 28.64 -19.81
N LYS A 554 -21.61 28.36 -18.66
CA LYS A 554 -20.22 28.75 -18.37
C LYS A 554 -19.17 27.92 -19.10
N LEU A 555 -19.39 26.62 -19.30
CA LEU A 555 -18.46 25.73 -20.03
C LEU A 555 -18.59 25.81 -21.56
N SER A 556 -19.74 26.23 -22.10
CA SER A 556 -19.95 26.38 -23.55
C SER A 556 -18.89 27.22 -24.27
N PRO A 557 -18.48 28.41 -23.79
CA PRO A 557 -17.43 29.19 -24.45
C PRO A 557 -16.06 28.48 -24.39
N MET A 558 -15.70 27.85 -23.28
CA MET A 558 -14.42 27.16 -23.11
C MET A 558 -14.31 25.91 -24.01
N LYS A 559 -15.37 25.11 -24.12
CA LYS A 559 -15.43 23.98 -25.07
C LYS A 559 -15.37 24.44 -26.54
N LYS A 560 -15.86 25.65 -26.85
CA LYS A 560 -15.70 26.25 -28.20
C LYS A 560 -14.26 26.70 -28.48
N VAL A 561 -13.53 27.16 -27.47
CA VAL A 561 -12.10 27.49 -27.59
C VAL A 561 -11.28 26.20 -27.76
N GLN A 562 -11.56 25.17 -26.96
CA GLN A 562 -10.93 23.84 -27.06
C GLN A 562 -11.09 23.24 -28.46
N THR A 563 -12.32 23.18 -28.98
CA THR A 563 -12.59 22.66 -30.33
C THR A 563 -12.03 23.53 -31.46
N LYS A 564 -11.71 24.81 -31.20
CA LYS A 564 -11.04 25.69 -32.15
C LYS A 564 -9.53 25.38 -32.17
N LEU A 565 -8.90 25.26 -31.00
CA LEU A 565 -7.49 24.91 -30.86
C LEU A 565 -7.20 23.52 -31.45
N GLU A 566 -8.05 22.53 -31.23
CA GLU A 566 -7.93 21.20 -31.86
C GLU A 566 -7.95 21.27 -33.39
N LYS A 567 -8.79 22.13 -33.98
CA LYS A 567 -8.82 22.33 -35.43
C LYS A 567 -7.59 23.07 -35.96
N GLU A 568 -7.00 23.95 -35.16
CA GLU A 568 -5.77 24.66 -35.51
C GLU A 568 -4.56 23.72 -35.44
N GLN A 569 -4.47 22.89 -34.40
CA GLN A 569 -3.47 21.82 -34.26
C GLN A 569 -3.58 20.78 -35.38
N GLN A 570 -4.79 20.32 -35.72
CA GLN A 570 -4.99 19.37 -36.83
C GLN A 570 -4.49 19.96 -38.16
N LYS A 571 -4.81 21.22 -38.46
CA LYS A 571 -4.32 21.90 -39.68
C LYS A 571 -2.81 22.07 -39.70
N ALA A 572 -2.22 22.40 -38.55
CA ALA A 572 -0.77 22.53 -38.42
C ALA A 572 -0.06 21.18 -38.61
N ASN A 573 -0.61 20.10 -38.05
CA ASN A 573 -0.10 18.73 -38.25
C ASN A 573 -0.24 18.26 -39.71
N ASP A 574 -1.39 18.50 -40.35
CA ASP A 574 -1.57 18.16 -41.76
C ASP A 574 -0.55 18.90 -42.64
N ARG A 575 -0.32 20.20 -42.35
CA ARG A 575 0.67 21.01 -43.07
C ARG A 575 2.12 20.60 -42.79
N LEU A 576 2.44 20.21 -41.55
CA LEU A 576 3.75 19.65 -41.20
C LEU A 576 4.00 18.34 -41.94
N GLY A 577 2.99 17.47 -42.07
CA GLY A 577 3.06 16.25 -42.87
C GLY A 577 3.31 16.51 -44.35
N GLU A 578 2.69 17.54 -44.94
CA GLU A 578 2.98 17.99 -46.31
C GLU A 578 4.42 18.49 -46.46
N LEU A 579 4.91 19.28 -45.50
CA LEU A 579 6.29 19.78 -45.51
C LEU A 579 7.33 18.66 -45.33
N GLU A 580 7.02 17.63 -44.54
CA GLU A 580 7.87 16.45 -44.37
C GLU A 580 7.94 15.61 -45.66
N GLN A 581 6.82 15.47 -46.38
CA GLN A 581 6.83 14.84 -47.71
C GLN A 581 7.66 15.65 -48.71
N MET A 582 7.59 16.98 -48.68
CA MET A 582 8.43 17.84 -49.51
C MET A 582 9.93 17.74 -49.14
N LEU A 583 10.25 17.55 -47.87
CA LEU A 583 11.64 17.35 -47.38
C LEU A 583 12.18 15.94 -47.66
N ALA A 584 11.30 14.97 -47.92
CA ALA A 584 11.67 13.61 -48.31
C ALA A 584 12.04 13.49 -49.80
N ASP A 585 11.69 14.48 -50.62
CA ASP A 585 12.07 14.52 -52.04
C ASP A 585 13.54 14.92 -52.21
N SER A 586 14.34 14.02 -52.78
CA SER A 586 15.79 14.18 -52.94
C SER A 586 16.20 15.28 -53.92
N SER A 587 15.28 15.73 -54.78
CA SER A 587 15.46 16.86 -55.71
C SER A 587 15.43 18.25 -55.04
N LEU A 588 14.99 18.33 -53.77
CA LEU A 588 14.91 19.58 -53.01
C LEU A 588 16.27 20.05 -52.48
N TYR A 589 17.27 19.17 -52.44
CA TYR A 589 18.63 19.43 -51.93
C TYR A 589 19.63 19.85 -53.00
N ASP A 590 19.19 19.95 -54.27
CA ASP A 590 20.01 20.47 -55.37
C ASP A 590 20.31 21.96 -55.21
N ALA A 591 21.49 22.38 -55.71
CA ALA A 591 22.03 23.73 -55.54
C ALA A 591 21.08 24.85 -56.03
N ASP A 592 20.22 24.56 -57.00
CA ASP A 592 19.25 25.49 -57.59
C ASP A 592 17.99 25.70 -56.72
N ASN A 593 17.70 24.80 -55.77
CA ASN A 593 16.49 24.82 -54.94
C ASN A 593 16.73 25.32 -53.49
N LYS A 594 17.94 25.81 -53.19
CA LYS A 594 18.35 26.28 -51.84
C LYS A 594 17.43 27.34 -51.21
N THR A 595 16.81 28.18 -52.04
CA THR A 595 15.82 29.20 -51.63
C THR A 595 14.46 28.61 -51.26
N LYS A 596 14.06 27.49 -51.86
CA LYS A 596 12.84 26.75 -51.50
C LYS A 596 13.06 25.93 -50.21
N LEU A 597 14.21 25.29 -50.08
CA LEU A 597 14.58 24.51 -48.88
C LEU A 597 14.59 25.40 -47.63
N THR A 598 15.18 26.60 -47.71
CA THR A 598 15.21 27.55 -46.58
C THR A 598 13.81 28.04 -46.19
N LYS A 599 12.90 28.24 -47.16
CA LYS A 599 11.49 28.57 -46.88
C LYS A 599 10.74 27.43 -46.19
N VAL A 600 10.89 26.20 -46.70
CA VAL A 600 10.25 25.01 -46.12
C VAL A 600 10.74 24.75 -44.69
N LEU A 601 12.05 24.90 -44.43
CA LEU A 601 12.60 24.78 -43.08
C LEU A 601 12.08 25.89 -42.15
N SER A 602 12.00 27.14 -42.62
CA SER A 602 11.44 28.22 -41.80
C SER A 602 9.95 28.03 -41.50
N GLU A 603 9.16 27.59 -42.48
CA GLU A 603 7.72 27.32 -42.33
C GLU A 603 7.49 26.17 -41.35
N ARG A 604 8.32 25.12 -41.42
CA ARG A 604 8.32 24.03 -40.44
C ARG A 604 8.61 24.54 -39.04
N THR A 605 9.69 25.31 -38.84
CA THR A 605 10.03 25.83 -37.50
C THR A 605 8.91 26.70 -36.92
N THR A 606 8.30 27.56 -37.73
CA THR A 606 7.17 28.38 -37.28
C THR A 606 5.93 27.57 -36.95
N LEU A 607 5.63 26.51 -37.71
CA LEU A 607 4.48 25.65 -37.46
C LEU A 607 4.71 24.76 -36.23
N THR A 608 5.92 24.25 -36.01
CA THR A 608 6.25 23.49 -34.80
C THR A 608 6.14 24.36 -33.55
N GLN A 609 6.67 25.59 -33.57
CA GLN A 609 6.52 26.54 -32.46
C GLN A 609 5.06 26.93 -32.20
N GLY A 610 4.29 27.20 -33.26
CA GLY A 610 2.87 27.51 -33.12
C GLY A 610 2.03 26.33 -32.63
N LEU A 611 2.45 25.09 -32.93
CA LEU A 611 1.81 23.88 -32.42
C LEU A 611 2.10 23.69 -30.92
N GLU A 612 3.34 23.90 -30.49
CA GLU A 612 3.71 23.90 -29.06
C GLU A 612 2.94 24.97 -28.26
N GLU A 613 2.81 26.19 -28.79
CA GLU A 613 2.00 27.26 -28.17
C GLU A 613 0.51 26.89 -28.10
N SER A 614 -0.05 26.34 -29.19
CA SER A 614 -1.45 25.91 -29.22
C SER A 614 -1.74 24.72 -28.31
N GLU A 615 -0.78 23.82 -28.13
CA GLU A 615 -0.86 22.71 -27.18
C GLU A 615 -0.86 23.20 -25.74
N MET A 616 0.02 24.15 -25.40
CA MET A 616 0.03 24.78 -24.07
C MET A 616 -1.30 25.49 -23.76
N GLU A 617 -1.82 26.29 -24.70
CA GLU A 617 -3.13 26.95 -24.52
C GLU A 617 -4.28 25.95 -24.38
N TRP A 618 -4.24 24.83 -25.10
CA TRP A 618 -5.26 23.79 -24.98
C TRP A 618 -5.21 23.11 -23.61
N LEU A 619 -4.02 22.86 -23.08
CA LEU A 619 -3.78 22.24 -21.77
C LEU A 619 -4.27 23.16 -20.63
N GLU A 620 -4.01 24.47 -20.73
CA GLU A 620 -4.53 25.47 -19.79
C GLU A 620 -6.06 25.51 -19.80
N VAL A 621 -6.68 25.53 -20.98
CA VAL A 621 -8.14 25.53 -21.11
C VAL A 621 -8.75 24.24 -20.56
N GLN A 622 -8.11 23.09 -20.76
CA GLN A 622 -8.56 21.82 -20.19
C GLN A 622 -8.48 21.83 -18.66
N GLU A 623 -7.38 22.29 -18.08
CA GLU A 623 -7.25 22.42 -16.63
C GLU A 623 -8.34 23.32 -16.03
N GLU A 624 -8.69 24.43 -16.68
CA GLU A 624 -9.76 25.31 -16.21
C GLU A 624 -11.13 24.64 -16.26
N ILE A 625 -11.39 23.84 -17.29
CA ILE A 625 -12.62 23.03 -17.40
C ILE A 625 -12.68 22.01 -16.27
N GLU A 626 -11.59 21.28 -16.01
CA GLU A 626 -11.50 20.27 -14.95
C GLU A 626 -11.65 20.90 -13.55
N LYS A 627 -11.01 22.04 -13.28
CA LYS A 627 -11.17 22.79 -12.03
C LYS A 627 -12.62 23.20 -11.81
N MET A 628 -13.31 23.69 -12.85
CA MET A 628 -14.74 24.04 -12.76
C MET A 628 -15.64 22.82 -12.54
N GLU A 629 -15.36 21.69 -13.19
CA GLU A 629 -16.11 20.44 -12.98
C GLU A 629 -15.88 19.86 -11.57
N GLN A 630 -14.66 19.96 -11.03
CA GLN A 630 -14.31 19.54 -9.67
C GLN A 630 -14.98 20.41 -8.59
N ILE A 631 -14.98 21.74 -8.75
CA ILE A 631 -15.66 22.66 -7.80
C ILE A 631 -17.15 22.29 -7.69
N VAL A 632 -17.77 21.88 -8.79
CA VAL A 632 -19.18 21.48 -8.80
C VAL A 632 -19.38 20.10 -8.19
N ARG A 633 -18.50 19.12 -8.46
CA ARG A 633 -18.52 17.83 -7.75
C ARG A 633 -18.36 18.00 -6.24
N ALA A 634 -17.67 19.04 -5.79
CA ALA A 634 -17.54 19.37 -4.38
C ALA A 634 -18.73 20.18 -3.80
N SER A 635 -19.56 20.79 -4.66
CA SER A 635 -20.74 21.59 -4.27
C SER A 635 -22.06 20.80 -4.31
N LEU A 636 -22.06 19.66 -5.00
CA LEU A 636 -23.11 18.64 -5.04
C LEU A 636 -22.90 17.62 -3.92
#